data_AF-A0A812IRG6-F1
#
_entry.id   AF-A0A812IRG6-F1
#
_cell.length_a   1.000
_cell.length_b   1.000
_cell.length_c   1.000
_cell.angle_alpha   90.00
_cell.angle_beta   90.00
_cell.angle_gamma   90.00
#
_symmetry.space_group_name_H-M   'P 1'
#
loop_
_entity.id
_entity.type
_entity.pdbx_description
1 polymer ?
#
loop_
_entity_poly.entity_id
_entity_poly.type
_entity_poly.pdbx_seq_one_letter_code
_entity_poly.pdbx_strand_id
1 'polypeptide(L)'
;MGAPLLVAVTLLSGVWAEEDRMLFALVMIFLPIPIFVWAERRWGRSDWKLKPSELAEDGFWLAMGAFLWAPLITDMYRTPLSEGFSAIRDRTFLELSVEPTTVLGLFGAVIFIRICTAFPYYWLHRVQHEVLFWWRMHATHHHITKMSFLRGDRTHPLEYLALSLGRVMVLAFIGASDEVIAVSVAFGMWNGKFNHSNLPLKSLPVYDWVFATAPQHHVHHSLNRRQSDSNYGCYIILWDRVFGTYCGDKTSDVKQTGAGKAVPLSIKEQLMLAFYPNKRLVDLRWDTIITWLMWGGWGVAMIMHFLDENEMLDHIASYALTRVDGARMADTVNDFRYRAFISYSHQDRAWARWLFRRLERYRTPKHILGQTGRFGPVSERLAPIFRDRDELASGTDLTTTIRDALAQSAALIVIASPAAAQSRWVNQEIIEFIRIHGEGCVFVLIVSGDPKADGLAQCYAPALRYRVNPDGELTDERVDLIAADARGIGDGRKRALLKLIAGLLGVDYDLLIRRENQRRYRRMAVITTFSIIGMGFSLTLATIAYLASQDAEQRRQQAENLLEFMVGDLRESLEPLGQLHVLEDVADQAMDYFSKVQDSDMTTLGLAQRARVLTHVGSIRLQQLQYDGAVDAFQEAYQRAAELVELDGTDPQLLFQRGQAEYWVGFANWEQGNFSATRDWWQRYLATSEGLLAFAPSNPDWLREVGYGHHNMGALAVRTRDLVLARTSFERELALLEELEKQDSAPLQFGPDIADVQAWLGDIAILDGKRFEALDHYQQSRTLWEDLLAIAPNHAGFKFRVSSALMKEYTTALRTISADPKEHQLAQALALRKELSEADRDNKRHQKDFIKTELLVLELGMARQLENPNRQAELLSHAATLTRLHAQESGDWSTRQALIDTHRMIALEADSLGQQSQANESMAKGLALIDELSDEVAVAGVMPISIAHALLAFEQLGHHSAYQDNVVRTVTADQVIAFLTPLAGATKQHQLQELWVRALTRVGRTNEALARRNEITNAGYKPLHPWSVSLSTDT
;
A
#
# COMPACT_ATOMS: atom_id res chain seq x y z
N MET A 1 28.82 9.79 -10.18
CA MET A 1 27.97 8.92 -11.02
C MET A 1 27.83 7.49 -10.49
N GLY A 2 28.84 6.92 -9.80
CA GLY A 2 28.77 5.53 -9.30
C GLY A 2 27.65 5.22 -8.28
N ALA A 3 27.37 6.10 -7.31
CA ALA A 3 26.32 5.86 -6.31
C ALA A 3 24.89 5.85 -6.91
N PRO A 4 24.48 6.82 -7.76
CA PRO A 4 23.21 6.72 -8.49
C PRO A 4 23.11 5.48 -9.41
N LEU A 5 24.24 5.02 -9.98
CA LEU A 5 24.28 3.80 -10.81
C LEU A 5 24.05 2.54 -9.99
N LEU A 6 24.65 2.46 -8.80
CA LEU A 6 24.40 1.37 -7.86
C LEU A 6 22.93 1.34 -7.43
N VAL A 7 22.33 2.49 -7.08
CA VAL A 7 20.89 2.59 -6.75
C VAL A 7 20.02 2.16 -7.94
N ALA A 8 20.31 2.63 -9.16
CA ALA A 8 19.58 2.25 -10.36
C ALA A 8 19.68 0.73 -10.66
N VAL A 9 20.86 0.13 -10.47
CA VAL A 9 21.05 -1.31 -10.62
C VAL A 9 20.28 -2.07 -9.53
N THR A 10 20.29 -1.63 -8.27
CA THR A 10 19.50 -2.25 -7.20
C THR A 10 18.01 -2.23 -7.52
N LEU A 11 17.48 -1.09 -7.96
CA LEU A 11 16.04 -0.93 -8.23
C LEU A 11 15.58 -1.76 -9.44
N LEU A 12 16.40 -1.87 -10.49
CA LEU A 12 16.01 -2.56 -11.72
C LEU A 12 16.44 -4.04 -11.82
N SER A 13 17.38 -4.51 -10.98
CA SER A 13 17.88 -5.89 -11.08
C SER A 13 17.00 -6.91 -10.36
N GLY A 14 16.07 -6.48 -9.50
CA GLY A 14 15.17 -7.39 -8.76
C GLY A 14 15.86 -8.37 -7.79
N VAL A 15 17.19 -8.29 -7.64
CA VAL A 15 18.05 -9.25 -6.92
C VAL A 15 17.79 -9.27 -5.40
N TRP A 16 17.06 -8.30 -4.87
CA TRP A 16 16.78 -8.12 -3.44
C TRP A 16 15.27 -8.13 -3.19
N ALA A 17 14.84 -8.72 -2.06
CA ALA A 17 13.45 -8.70 -1.60
C ALA A 17 12.95 -7.25 -1.43
N GLU A 18 11.65 -7.00 -1.64
CA GLU A 18 11.09 -5.64 -1.64
C GLU A 18 11.35 -4.89 -0.33
N GLU A 19 11.31 -5.59 0.81
CA GLU A 19 11.60 -5.03 2.14
C GLU A 19 13.06 -4.56 2.29
N ASP A 20 14.00 -5.28 1.68
CA ASP A 20 15.44 -4.98 1.77
C ASP A 20 15.93 -3.95 0.74
N ARG A 21 15.18 -3.75 -0.35
CA ARG A 21 15.55 -2.81 -1.44
C ARG A 21 15.74 -1.39 -0.92
N MET A 22 14.84 -0.92 -0.06
CA MET A 22 14.87 0.45 0.44
C MET A 22 16.00 0.66 1.47
N LEU A 23 16.20 -0.30 2.37
CA LEU A 23 17.31 -0.28 3.32
C LEU A 23 18.66 -0.28 2.59
N PHE A 24 18.84 -1.14 1.59
CA PHE A 24 20.06 -1.20 0.79
C PHE A 24 20.28 0.10 0.01
N ALA A 25 19.24 0.68 -0.59
CA ALA A 25 19.33 1.96 -1.29
C ALA A 25 19.76 3.11 -0.34
N LEU A 26 19.19 3.16 0.87
CA LEU A 26 19.60 4.13 1.91
C LEU A 26 21.06 3.93 2.32
N VAL A 27 21.49 2.69 2.55
CA VAL A 27 22.90 2.39 2.86
C VAL A 27 23.80 2.87 1.72
N MET A 28 23.47 2.61 0.45
CA MET A 28 24.24 3.09 -0.70
C MET A 28 24.26 4.62 -0.84
N ILE A 29 23.23 5.32 -0.36
CA ILE A 29 23.15 6.79 -0.35
C ILE A 29 24.03 7.41 0.75
N PHE A 30 24.18 6.77 1.91
CA PHE A 30 24.95 7.37 3.03
C PHE A 30 26.37 6.82 3.16
N LEU A 31 26.63 5.58 2.74
CA LEU A 31 27.93 4.90 2.85
C LEU A 31 29.12 5.69 2.26
N PRO A 32 29.00 6.41 1.13
CA PRO A 32 30.16 7.12 0.58
C PRO A 32 30.48 8.45 1.30
N ILE A 33 29.63 8.95 2.20
CA ILE A 33 29.84 10.24 2.89
C ILE A 33 31.15 10.25 3.71
N PRO A 34 31.45 9.26 4.58
CA PRO A 34 32.72 9.22 5.31
C PRO A 34 33.95 9.19 4.40
N ILE A 35 33.84 8.55 3.23
CA ILE A 35 34.93 8.46 2.24
C ILE A 35 35.27 9.85 1.70
N PHE A 36 34.26 10.65 1.36
CA PHE A 36 34.48 12.02 0.86
C PHE A 36 34.97 12.97 1.93
N VAL A 37 34.48 12.86 3.17
CA VAL A 37 35.00 13.64 4.31
C VAL A 37 36.48 13.32 4.55
N TRP A 38 36.86 12.05 4.48
CA TRP A 38 38.26 11.63 4.55
C TRP A 38 39.08 12.18 3.39
N ALA A 39 38.56 12.10 2.16
CA ALA A 39 39.23 12.62 0.96
C ALA A 39 39.47 14.14 1.05
N GLU A 40 38.50 14.93 1.53
CA GLU A 40 38.65 16.38 1.72
C GLU A 40 39.74 16.72 2.73
N ARG A 41 39.87 15.93 3.80
CA ARG A 41 40.96 16.11 4.77
C ARG A 41 42.33 15.85 4.14
N ARG A 42 42.43 14.91 3.19
CA ARG A 42 43.69 14.48 2.58
C ARG A 42 44.13 15.33 1.40
N TRP A 43 43.20 15.76 0.55
CA TRP A 43 43.49 16.40 -0.75
C TRP A 43 42.80 17.75 -0.97
N GLY A 44 41.88 18.15 -0.09
CA GLY A 44 41.22 19.45 -0.21
C GLY A 44 42.12 20.62 0.17
N ARG A 45 41.68 21.85 -0.14
CA ARG A 45 42.42 23.07 0.25
C ARG A 45 42.57 23.13 1.76
N SER A 46 43.75 23.54 2.22
CA SER A 46 44.11 23.57 3.64
C SER A 46 43.33 24.60 4.46
N ASP A 47 42.97 25.73 3.87
CA ASP A 47 42.23 26.82 4.51
C ASP A 47 40.75 26.49 4.75
N TRP A 48 40.20 25.48 4.07
CA TRP A 48 38.80 25.06 4.19
C TRP A 48 38.59 23.78 4.99
N LYS A 49 39.63 23.25 5.62
CA LYS A 49 39.50 22.05 6.47
C LYS A 49 38.60 22.34 7.67
N LEU A 50 37.59 21.48 7.86
CA LEU A 50 36.61 21.59 8.93
C LEU A 50 37.16 21.04 10.26
N LYS A 51 36.87 21.75 11.34
CA LYS A 51 37.08 21.31 12.73
C LYS A 51 36.00 20.28 13.12
N PRO A 52 36.26 19.43 14.14
CA PRO A 52 35.24 18.49 14.64
C PRO A 52 33.92 19.16 15.04
N SER A 53 33.95 20.36 15.63
CA SER A 53 32.73 21.11 15.98
C SER A 53 31.94 21.59 14.76
N GLU A 54 32.63 21.95 13.67
CA GLU A 54 32.00 22.34 12.41
C GLU A 54 31.39 21.12 11.70
N LEU A 55 32.03 19.94 11.81
CA LEU A 55 31.48 18.68 11.29
C LEU A 55 30.24 18.23 12.07
N ALA A 56 30.19 18.45 13.38
CA ALA A 56 29.00 18.15 14.19
C ALA A 56 27.80 19.04 13.79
N GLU A 57 28.06 20.32 13.52
CA GLU A 57 27.05 21.25 12.98
C GLU A 57 26.53 20.79 11.61
N ASP A 58 27.41 20.33 10.72
CA ASP A 58 27.00 19.77 9.43
C ASP A 58 26.21 18.46 9.59
N GLY A 59 26.57 17.65 10.59
CA GLY A 59 25.80 16.47 10.99
C GLY A 59 24.38 16.81 11.45
N PHE A 60 24.19 17.91 12.18
CA PHE A 60 22.87 18.41 12.55
C PHE A 60 22.03 18.77 11.30
N TRP A 61 22.59 19.51 10.35
CA TRP A 61 21.87 19.89 9.13
C TRP A 61 21.54 18.67 8.25
N LEU A 62 22.47 17.72 8.13
CA LEU A 62 22.23 16.45 7.45
C LEU A 62 21.10 15.63 8.10
N ALA A 63 21.13 15.50 9.43
CA ALA A 63 20.12 14.77 10.19
C ALA A 63 18.75 15.46 10.09
N MET A 64 18.70 16.79 10.26
CA MET A 64 17.46 17.55 10.09
C MET A 64 16.91 17.43 8.67
N GLY A 65 17.78 17.45 7.66
CA GLY A 65 17.44 17.17 6.27
C GLY A 65 16.75 15.81 6.11
N ALA A 66 17.36 14.76 6.67
CA ALA A 66 16.85 13.39 6.58
C ALA A 66 15.55 13.18 7.38
N PHE A 67 15.50 13.58 8.65
CA PHE A 67 14.37 13.28 9.55
C PHE A 67 13.14 14.16 9.31
N LEU A 68 13.32 15.43 8.92
CA LEU A 68 12.18 16.32 8.68
C LEU A 68 11.56 16.08 7.31
N TRP A 69 12.39 15.83 6.29
CA TRP A 69 11.94 15.87 4.90
C TRP A 69 11.85 14.52 4.21
N ALA A 70 12.58 13.48 4.64
CA ALA A 70 12.37 12.16 4.06
C ALA A 70 10.93 11.68 4.28
N PRO A 71 10.33 11.78 5.49
CA PRO A 71 8.92 11.43 5.70
C PRO A 71 7.96 12.34 4.93
N LEU A 72 8.24 13.65 4.91
CA LEU A 72 7.35 14.59 4.20
C LEU A 72 7.35 14.35 2.68
N ILE A 73 8.50 14.02 2.09
CA ILE A 73 8.62 13.72 0.66
C ILE A 73 8.07 12.33 0.35
N THR A 74 8.29 11.31 1.18
CA THR A 74 7.73 9.97 0.93
C THR A 74 6.22 9.96 1.12
N ASP A 75 5.73 10.53 2.22
CA ASP A 75 4.33 10.40 2.62
C ASP A 75 3.47 11.38 1.83
N MET A 76 3.86 12.66 1.65
CA MET A 76 3.10 13.57 0.77
C MET A 76 3.14 13.13 -0.69
N TYR A 77 4.22 12.51 -1.16
CA TYR A 77 4.30 12.02 -2.54
C TYR A 77 3.44 10.78 -2.76
N ARG A 78 3.49 9.80 -1.84
CA ARG A 78 2.81 8.50 -1.96
C ARG A 78 1.30 8.56 -1.69
N THR A 79 0.82 9.43 -0.81
CA THR A 79 -0.60 9.36 -0.37
C THR A 79 -1.56 10.29 -1.14
N PRO A 80 -1.33 11.61 -1.31
CA PRO A 80 -2.27 12.45 -2.08
C PRO A 80 -1.75 13.04 -3.41
N LEU A 81 -0.45 13.27 -3.57
CA LEU A 81 0.08 14.04 -4.70
C LEU A 81 0.17 13.20 -5.98
N SER A 82 0.67 11.97 -5.92
CA SER A 82 0.79 11.09 -7.10
C SER A 82 -0.57 10.82 -7.74
N GLU A 83 -1.57 10.46 -6.93
CA GLU A 83 -2.93 10.15 -7.37
C GLU A 83 -3.64 11.40 -7.92
N GLY A 84 -3.55 12.53 -7.22
CA GLY A 84 -4.16 13.79 -7.63
C GLY A 84 -3.59 14.35 -8.94
N PHE A 85 -2.28 14.24 -9.15
CA PHE A 85 -1.65 14.69 -10.40
C PHE A 85 -1.81 13.68 -11.53
N SER A 86 -1.88 12.37 -11.25
CA SER A 86 -2.26 11.36 -12.26
C SER A 86 -3.66 11.63 -12.78
N ALA A 87 -4.63 11.90 -11.89
CA ALA A 87 -5.99 12.27 -12.28
C ALA A 87 -6.07 13.55 -13.13
N ILE A 88 -5.13 14.49 -12.98
CA ILE A 88 -5.04 15.69 -13.82
C ILE A 88 -4.35 15.38 -15.15
N ARG A 89 -3.23 14.66 -15.13
CA ARG A 89 -2.52 14.21 -16.34
C ARG A 89 -3.47 13.49 -17.28
N ASP A 90 -4.22 12.52 -16.75
CA ASP A 90 -5.17 11.68 -17.49
C ASP A 90 -6.38 12.49 -18.03
N ARG A 91 -6.62 13.70 -17.51
CA ARG A 91 -7.62 14.67 -17.99
C ARG A 91 -7.04 15.74 -18.91
N THR A 92 -5.73 15.73 -19.16
CA THR A 92 -5.05 16.64 -20.09
C THR A 92 -4.56 15.88 -21.33
N PHE A 93 -4.26 16.60 -22.41
CA PHE A 93 -3.77 16.00 -23.67
C PHE A 93 -2.31 15.51 -23.60
N LEU A 94 -1.69 15.53 -22.42
CA LEU A 94 -0.27 15.24 -22.20
C LEU A 94 -0.12 13.88 -21.52
N GLU A 95 -0.34 12.81 -22.28
CA GLU A 95 -0.10 11.41 -21.87
C GLU A 95 1.40 11.07 -21.89
N LEU A 96 2.21 11.85 -21.17
CA LEU A 96 3.63 11.53 -20.97
C LEU A 96 3.75 10.64 -19.74
N SER A 97 4.23 9.41 -19.93
CA SER A 97 4.74 8.55 -18.86
C SER A 97 6.20 8.20 -19.14
N VAL A 98 7.02 8.21 -18.09
CA VAL A 98 8.44 7.89 -18.20
C VAL A 98 8.71 6.64 -17.38
N GLU A 99 8.56 5.49 -18.04
CA GLU A 99 8.69 4.15 -17.46
C GLU A 99 9.88 3.39 -18.09
N PRO A 100 11.10 3.60 -17.58
CA PRO A 100 12.27 2.97 -18.16
C PRO A 100 12.37 1.49 -17.76
N THR A 101 12.44 0.60 -18.75
CA THR A 101 12.63 -0.84 -18.55
C THR A 101 14.09 -1.29 -18.53
N THR A 102 15.04 -0.37 -18.72
CA THR A 102 16.48 -0.66 -18.72
C THR A 102 17.25 0.36 -17.87
N VAL A 103 18.40 -0.05 -17.33
CA VAL A 103 19.28 0.86 -16.55
C VAL A 103 19.68 2.08 -17.38
N LEU A 104 20.02 1.89 -18.66
CA LEU A 104 20.38 3.00 -19.55
C LEU A 104 19.19 3.93 -19.82
N GLY A 105 17.99 3.37 -20.01
CA GLY A 105 16.75 4.13 -20.14
C GLY A 105 16.44 4.95 -18.88
N LEU A 106 16.66 4.36 -17.70
CA LEU A 106 16.48 5.02 -16.40
C LEU A 106 17.43 6.20 -16.23
N PHE A 107 18.69 6.05 -16.65
CA PHE A 107 19.63 7.17 -16.67
C PHE A 107 19.22 8.30 -17.63
N GLY A 108 18.72 7.96 -18.82
CA GLY A 108 18.19 8.93 -19.77
C GLY A 108 17.00 9.70 -19.19
N ALA A 109 16.04 8.98 -18.60
CA ALA A 109 14.87 9.52 -17.92
C ALA A 109 15.26 10.45 -16.77
N VAL A 110 16.20 10.03 -15.91
CA VAL A 110 16.71 10.84 -14.81
C VAL A 110 17.34 12.12 -15.33
N ILE A 111 18.21 12.07 -16.34
CA ILE A 111 18.85 13.28 -16.90
C ILE A 111 17.79 14.25 -17.45
N PHE A 112 16.82 13.74 -18.21
CA PHE A 112 15.71 14.53 -18.74
C PHE A 112 14.95 15.24 -17.60
N ILE A 113 14.53 14.49 -16.58
CA ILE A 113 13.83 15.03 -15.42
C ILE A 113 14.69 16.03 -14.64
N ARG A 114 16.00 15.80 -14.51
CA ARG A 114 16.90 16.76 -13.84
C ARG A 114 16.95 18.08 -14.58
N ILE A 115 16.94 18.08 -15.91
CA ILE A 115 16.88 19.31 -16.71
C ILE A 115 15.55 20.04 -16.50
N CYS A 116 14.43 19.32 -16.58
CA CYS A 116 13.09 19.88 -16.40
C CYS A 116 12.87 20.45 -14.99
N THR A 117 13.21 19.68 -13.96
CA THR A 117 13.04 20.08 -12.55
C THR A 117 14.00 21.19 -12.13
N ALA A 118 15.16 21.32 -12.80
CA ALA A 118 16.08 22.42 -12.55
C ALA A 118 15.58 23.78 -13.06
N PHE A 119 14.61 23.81 -13.97
CA PHE A 119 14.06 25.06 -14.50
C PHE A 119 13.32 25.89 -13.43
N PRO A 120 12.28 25.37 -12.74
CA PRO A 120 11.62 26.11 -11.67
C PRO A 120 12.57 26.41 -10.51
N TYR A 121 13.50 25.48 -10.20
CA TYR A 121 14.53 25.69 -9.19
C TYR A 121 15.42 26.90 -9.52
N TYR A 122 15.94 26.99 -10.75
CA TYR A 122 16.78 28.11 -11.20
C TYR A 122 16.10 29.47 -10.96
N TRP A 123 14.81 29.58 -11.31
CA TRP A 123 14.08 30.82 -11.16
C TRP A 123 13.83 31.19 -9.71
N LEU A 124 13.42 30.23 -8.89
CA LEU A 124 13.20 30.49 -7.46
C LEU A 124 14.52 30.87 -6.76
N HIS A 125 15.60 30.16 -7.08
CA HIS A 125 16.92 30.44 -6.54
C HIS A 125 17.44 31.82 -6.95
N ARG A 126 17.23 32.20 -8.21
CA ARG A 126 17.51 33.57 -8.67
C ARG A 126 16.66 34.61 -7.92
N VAL A 127 15.38 34.36 -7.67
CA VAL A 127 14.52 35.25 -6.87
C VAL A 127 15.06 35.39 -5.45
N GLN A 128 15.55 34.30 -4.85
CA GLN A 128 16.19 34.33 -3.54
C GLN A 128 17.42 35.24 -3.50
N HIS A 129 18.19 35.34 -4.59
CA HIS A 129 19.32 36.27 -4.66
C HIS A 129 18.95 37.75 -4.86
N GLU A 130 17.83 37.99 -5.53
CA GLU A 130 17.47 39.34 -5.99
C GLU A 130 16.42 40.03 -5.09
N VAL A 131 15.68 39.28 -4.28
CA VAL A 131 14.63 39.79 -3.38
C VAL A 131 15.04 39.58 -1.92
N LEU A 132 15.14 40.67 -1.16
CA LEU A 132 15.70 40.64 0.20
C LEU A 132 14.98 39.68 1.15
N PHE A 133 13.65 39.58 1.08
CA PHE A 133 12.89 38.65 1.92
C PHE A 133 13.34 37.20 1.72
N TRP A 134 13.38 36.76 0.45
CA TRP A 134 13.80 35.42 0.07
C TRP A 134 15.31 35.22 0.28
N TRP A 135 16.10 36.28 0.11
CA TRP A 135 17.52 36.29 0.42
C TRP A 135 17.80 36.01 1.89
N ARG A 136 16.98 36.47 2.83
CA ARG A 136 17.22 36.20 4.26
C ARG A 136 17.07 34.72 4.63
N MET A 137 16.20 33.99 3.94
CA MET A 137 16.11 32.53 4.11
C MET A 137 17.34 31.87 3.48
N HIS A 138 17.65 32.28 2.25
CA HIS A 138 18.75 31.73 1.47
C HIS A 138 20.15 32.11 1.99
N ALA A 139 20.27 33.20 2.73
CA ALA A 139 21.54 33.63 3.32
C ALA A 139 22.03 32.64 4.40
N THR A 140 21.15 31.80 4.96
CA THR A 140 21.55 30.63 5.76
C THR A 140 22.46 29.71 4.96
N HIS A 141 22.19 29.52 3.67
CA HIS A 141 23.05 28.79 2.76
C HIS A 141 24.33 29.56 2.42
N HIS A 142 24.22 30.84 2.08
CA HIS A 142 25.39 31.66 1.68
C HIS A 142 26.32 32.08 2.82
N HIS A 143 26.00 31.81 4.09
CA HIS A 143 26.92 32.11 5.19
C HIS A 143 28.10 31.12 5.29
N ILE A 144 28.19 30.14 4.39
CA ILE A 144 29.27 29.15 4.33
C ILE A 144 30.62 29.85 4.10
N THR A 145 31.46 29.88 5.12
CA THR A 145 32.79 30.52 5.10
C THR A 145 33.93 29.61 4.60
N LYS A 146 33.67 28.29 4.58
CA LYS A 146 34.57 27.24 4.09
C LYS A 146 33.73 26.26 3.30
N MET A 147 34.15 25.91 2.09
CA MET A 147 33.45 24.89 1.29
C MET A 147 33.79 23.51 1.80
N SER A 148 32.82 22.60 1.78
CA SER A 148 32.98 21.19 2.07
C SER A 148 31.77 20.41 1.55
N PHE A 149 32.00 19.17 1.18
CA PHE A 149 31.03 18.20 0.71
C PHE A 149 29.79 18.10 1.63
N LEU A 150 29.96 18.22 2.94
CA LEU A 150 28.86 18.14 3.91
C LEU A 150 28.05 19.43 4.05
N ARG A 151 28.57 20.58 3.58
CA ARG A 151 27.93 21.88 3.80
C ARG A 151 26.80 22.19 2.83
N GLY A 152 26.61 21.36 1.80
CA GLY A 152 25.53 21.51 0.83
C GLY A 152 24.13 21.40 1.43
N ASP A 153 23.98 20.82 2.63
CA ASP A 153 22.69 20.67 3.32
C ASP A 153 22.37 21.82 4.29
N ARG A 154 23.27 22.81 4.43
CA ARG A 154 23.01 24.02 5.24
C ARG A 154 21.99 24.91 4.54
N THR A 155 20.72 24.59 4.70
CA THR A 155 19.62 25.23 3.99
C THR A 155 18.46 25.43 4.95
N HIS A 156 17.84 26.61 4.95
CA HIS A 156 16.74 26.87 5.87
C HIS A 156 15.54 25.95 5.56
N PRO A 157 14.82 25.39 6.56
CA PRO A 157 13.69 24.47 6.32
C PRO A 157 12.63 25.02 5.34
N LEU A 158 12.20 26.28 5.52
CA LEU A 158 11.24 26.93 4.60
C LEU A 158 11.75 27.08 3.17
N GLU A 159 13.07 27.24 3.00
CA GLU A 159 13.68 27.31 1.69
C GLU A 159 13.71 25.93 1.02
N TYR A 160 14.01 24.88 1.79
CA TYR A 160 14.00 23.51 1.29
C TYR A 160 12.61 23.14 0.73
N LEU A 161 11.54 23.52 1.43
CA LEU A 161 10.16 23.36 0.97
C LEU A 161 9.92 24.12 -0.34
N ALA A 162 10.23 25.42 -0.36
CA ALA A 162 10.01 26.26 -1.53
C ALA A 162 10.76 25.75 -2.78
N LEU A 163 12.04 25.38 -2.64
CA LEU A 163 12.88 24.84 -3.72
C LEU A 163 12.47 23.42 -4.14
N SER A 164 11.77 22.67 -3.28
CA SER A 164 11.32 21.30 -3.57
C SER A 164 9.93 21.24 -4.23
N LEU A 165 9.00 22.16 -3.91
CA LEU A 165 7.64 22.17 -4.50
C LEU A 165 7.68 22.17 -6.03
N GLY A 166 8.48 23.04 -6.64
CA GLY A 166 8.59 23.12 -8.10
C GLY A 166 9.13 21.83 -8.73
N ARG A 167 9.96 21.07 -8.01
CA ARG A 167 10.44 19.75 -8.48
C ARG A 167 9.32 18.72 -8.42
N VAL A 168 8.60 18.65 -7.31
CA VAL A 168 7.49 17.69 -7.12
C VAL A 168 6.40 17.92 -8.18
N MET A 169 6.06 19.18 -8.48
CA MET A 169 5.12 19.53 -9.55
C MET A 169 5.55 18.99 -10.92
N VAL A 170 6.82 19.16 -11.29
CA VAL A 170 7.33 18.69 -12.59
C VAL A 170 7.37 17.17 -12.65
N LEU A 171 7.77 16.50 -11.56
CA LEU A 171 7.77 15.03 -11.47
C LEU A 171 6.37 14.45 -11.64
N ALA A 172 5.40 15.04 -10.94
CA ALA A 172 4.01 14.61 -10.98
C ALA A 172 3.37 14.84 -12.35
N PHE A 173 3.66 15.98 -13.01
CA PHE A 173 3.14 16.30 -14.34
C PHE A 173 3.75 15.44 -15.46
N ILE A 174 4.99 14.98 -15.31
CA ILE A 174 5.68 14.14 -16.31
C ILE A 174 5.33 12.64 -16.16
N GLY A 175 4.64 12.24 -15.08
CA GLY A 175 4.32 10.84 -14.84
C GLY A 175 5.59 9.99 -14.66
N ALA A 176 6.53 10.48 -13.85
CA ALA A 176 7.78 9.78 -13.58
C ALA A 176 7.52 8.54 -12.69
N SER A 177 8.07 7.37 -13.06
CA SER A 177 7.97 6.17 -12.23
C SER A 177 8.74 6.32 -10.91
N ASP A 178 8.42 5.46 -9.94
CA ASP A 178 9.05 5.45 -8.60
C ASP A 178 10.58 5.28 -8.69
N GLU A 179 11.06 4.43 -9.60
CA GLU A 179 12.49 4.20 -9.82
C GLU A 179 13.17 5.48 -10.34
N VAL A 180 12.51 6.18 -11.27
CA VAL A 180 13.03 7.43 -11.83
C VAL A 180 13.14 8.50 -10.74
N ILE A 181 12.17 8.58 -9.84
CA ILE A 181 12.17 9.55 -8.75
C ILE A 181 13.26 9.24 -7.75
N ALA A 182 13.35 7.98 -7.30
CA ALA A 182 14.37 7.55 -6.34
C ALA A 182 15.79 7.83 -6.86
N VAL A 183 16.08 7.46 -8.12
CA VAL A 183 17.39 7.71 -8.72
C VAL A 183 17.63 9.21 -8.96
N SER A 184 16.60 9.98 -9.34
CA SER A 184 16.70 11.44 -9.53
C SER A 184 16.98 12.20 -8.24
N VAL A 185 16.38 11.77 -7.12
CA VAL A 185 16.64 12.29 -5.77
C VAL A 185 18.07 11.98 -5.36
N ALA A 186 18.50 10.71 -5.48
CA ALA A 186 19.87 10.31 -5.18
C ALA A 186 20.88 11.09 -6.03
N PHE A 187 20.65 11.20 -7.34
CA PHE A 187 21.50 11.98 -8.25
C PHE A 187 21.58 13.44 -7.83
N GLY A 188 20.45 14.07 -7.48
CA GLY A 188 20.39 15.45 -7.03
C GLY A 188 21.14 15.70 -5.74
N MET A 189 20.95 14.83 -4.74
CA MET A 189 21.63 14.90 -3.44
C MET A 189 23.15 14.84 -3.62
N TRP A 190 23.65 13.87 -4.38
CA TRP A 190 25.09 13.73 -4.64
C TRP A 190 25.64 14.92 -5.43
N ASN A 191 24.97 15.33 -6.51
CA ASN A 191 25.43 16.46 -7.32
C ASN A 191 25.53 17.75 -6.49
N GLY A 192 24.53 18.04 -5.65
CA GLY A 192 24.56 19.19 -4.74
C GLY A 192 25.74 19.17 -3.78
N LYS A 193 26.03 18.02 -3.17
CA LYS A 193 27.19 17.86 -2.26
C LYS A 193 28.52 17.99 -2.98
N PHE A 194 28.65 17.43 -4.20
CA PHE A 194 29.84 17.59 -5.01
C PHE A 194 30.12 19.05 -5.37
N ASN A 195 29.07 19.83 -5.62
CA ASN A 195 29.20 21.25 -5.95
C ASN A 195 29.73 22.09 -4.78
N HIS A 196 29.61 21.61 -3.55
CA HIS A 196 30.18 22.27 -2.38
C HIS A 196 31.55 21.69 -1.99
N SER A 197 32.05 20.69 -2.71
CA SER A 197 33.22 19.94 -2.25
C SER A 197 34.51 20.78 -2.28
N ASN A 198 35.31 20.64 -1.24
CA ASN A 198 36.66 21.21 -1.14
C ASN A 198 37.70 20.40 -1.97
N LEU A 199 37.26 19.39 -2.73
CA LEU A 199 38.16 18.58 -3.53
C LEU A 199 38.56 19.32 -4.81
N PRO A 200 39.81 19.16 -5.29
CA PRO A 200 40.27 19.73 -6.56
C PRO A 200 39.74 18.94 -7.76
N LEU A 201 38.42 18.84 -7.89
CA LEU A 201 37.76 18.05 -8.92
C LEU A 201 37.94 18.70 -10.30
N LYS A 202 38.25 17.87 -11.31
CA LYS A 202 38.24 18.26 -12.72
C LYS A 202 37.14 17.49 -13.44
N SER A 203 36.24 18.21 -14.10
CA SER A 203 35.14 17.65 -14.87
C SER A 203 35.50 17.56 -16.36
N LEU A 204 34.76 16.72 -17.09
CA LEU A 204 34.81 16.72 -18.56
C LEU A 204 34.12 17.99 -19.10
N PRO A 205 34.56 18.54 -20.25
CA PRO A 205 33.97 19.77 -20.81
C PRO A 205 32.45 19.71 -21.00
N VAL A 206 31.91 18.56 -21.43
CA VAL A 206 30.47 18.35 -21.61
C VAL A 206 29.72 18.41 -20.28
N TYR A 207 30.30 17.81 -19.23
CA TYR A 207 29.71 17.86 -17.90
C TYR A 207 29.65 19.29 -17.38
N ASP A 208 30.75 20.04 -17.50
CA ASP A 208 30.85 21.43 -17.06
C ASP A 208 29.86 22.36 -17.78
N TRP A 209 29.47 22.00 -19.01
CA TRP A 209 28.52 22.76 -19.81
C TRP A 209 27.05 22.55 -19.41
N VAL A 210 26.72 21.40 -18.82
CA VAL A 210 25.34 21.00 -18.50
C VAL A 210 25.08 20.97 -17.00
N PHE A 211 25.95 20.32 -16.24
CA PHE A 211 25.85 20.13 -14.79
C PHE A 211 26.75 21.11 -14.07
N ALA A 212 26.27 21.64 -12.93
CA ALA A 212 27.09 22.51 -12.11
C ALA A 212 28.30 21.73 -11.58
N THR A 213 29.41 22.45 -11.41
CA THR A 213 30.66 21.92 -10.86
C THR A 213 31.07 22.67 -9.61
N ALA A 214 31.94 22.05 -8.79
CA ALA A 214 32.40 22.66 -7.55
C ALA A 214 33.02 24.06 -7.77
N PRO A 215 33.92 24.27 -8.75
CA PRO A 215 34.46 25.60 -9.01
C PRO A 215 33.41 26.64 -9.39
N GLN A 216 32.41 26.29 -10.20
CA GLN A 216 31.33 27.20 -10.59
C GLN A 216 30.48 27.60 -9.37
N HIS A 217 30.20 26.64 -8.48
CA HIS A 217 29.40 26.90 -7.29
C HIS A 217 30.19 27.62 -6.18
N HIS A 218 31.52 27.44 -6.11
CA HIS A 218 32.37 28.27 -5.25
C HIS A 218 32.31 29.76 -5.63
N VAL A 219 32.25 30.08 -6.94
CA VAL A 219 32.07 31.46 -7.42
C VAL A 219 30.72 32.03 -6.93
N HIS A 220 29.67 31.23 -6.97
CA HIS A 220 28.35 31.58 -6.47
C HIS A 220 28.32 31.82 -4.94
N HIS A 221 29.16 31.13 -4.18
CA HIS A 221 29.33 31.36 -2.74
C HIS A 221 30.37 32.43 -2.38
N SER A 222 30.93 33.13 -3.37
CA SER A 222 31.91 34.17 -3.13
C SER A 222 31.32 35.32 -2.29
N LEU A 223 32.12 35.84 -1.36
CA LEU A 223 31.76 37.05 -0.61
C LEU A 223 31.56 38.26 -1.54
N ASN A 224 32.19 38.25 -2.71
CA ASN A 224 31.98 39.28 -3.72
C ASN A 224 30.59 39.11 -4.34
N ARG A 225 29.69 40.06 -4.06
CA ARG A 225 28.30 39.97 -4.52
C ARG A 225 28.14 39.86 -6.03
N ARG A 226 29.06 40.40 -6.83
CA ARG A 226 29.01 40.27 -8.31
C ARG A 226 29.25 38.84 -8.78
N GLN A 227 30.03 38.07 -8.03
CA GLN A 227 30.25 36.65 -8.27
C GLN A 227 29.12 35.83 -7.64
N SER A 228 28.64 36.21 -6.46
CA SER A 228 27.55 35.47 -5.80
C SER A 228 26.21 35.56 -6.52
N ASP A 229 25.91 36.70 -7.15
CA ASP A 229 24.70 36.88 -7.97
C ASP A 229 24.89 36.34 -9.40
N SER A 230 25.36 35.10 -9.50
CA SER A 230 25.59 34.36 -10.75
C SER A 230 25.56 32.85 -10.50
N ASN A 231 25.55 32.03 -11.55
CA ASN A 231 25.56 30.55 -11.46
C ASN A 231 24.44 29.96 -10.56
N TYR A 232 23.20 30.41 -10.74
CA TYR A 232 22.04 29.99 -9.94
C TYR A 232 21.60 28.53 -10.18
N GLY A 233 22.06 27.88 -11.23
CA GLY A 233 21.75 26.51 -11.57
C GLY A 233 22.55 25.53 -10.73
N CYS A 234 22.28 25.43 -9.43
CA CYS A 234 23.04 24.60 -8.46
C CYS A 234 23.19 23.13 -8.85
N TYR A 235 22.35 22.60 -9.72
CA TYR A 235 22.47 21.24 -10.24
C TYR A 235 22.72 21.21 -11.75
N ILE A 236 22.03 22.09 -12.49
CA ILE A 236 22.07 22.21 -13.94
C ILE A 236 22.43 23.65 -14.28
N ILE A 237 23.69 23.87 -14.62
CA ILE A 237 24.26 25.18 -14.96
C ILE A 237 23.85 25.63 -16.37
N LEU A 238 23.28 24.72 -17.17
CA LEU A 238 22.74 25.03 -18.51
C LEU A 238 21.83 26.26 -18.50
N TRP A 239 20.98 26.40 -17.49
CA TRP A 239 20.03 27.51 -17.39
C TRP A 239 20.74 28.86 -17.20
N ASP A 240 21.86 28.94 -16.48
CA ASP A 240 22.67 30.16 -16.39
C ASP A 240 23.30 30.54 -17.72
N ARG A 241 23.64 29.57 -18.55
CA ARG A 241 24.16 29.84 -19.91
C ARG A 241 23.04 30.34 -20.82
N VAL A 242 21.88 29.69 -20.78
CA VAL A 242 20.68 30.09 -21.55
C VAL A 242 20.22 31.51 -21.18
N PHE A 243 20.21 31.84 -19.88
CA PHE A 243 19.73 33.13 -19.37
C PHE A 243 20.84 34.17 -19.13
N GLY A 244 22.09 33.85 -19.46
CA GLY A 244 23.22 34.77 -19.41
C GLY A 244 23.65 35.20 -18.00
N THR A 245 23.42 34.35 -17.00
CA THR A 245 23.83 34.55 -15.60
C THR A 245 25.07 33.72 -15.22
N TYR A 246 25.71 33.06 -16.18
CA TYR A 246 26.95 32.30 -15.97
C TYR A 246 28.15 33.23 -15.70
N CYS A 247 28.92 32.96 -14.66
CA CYS A 247 30.15 33.68 -14.34
C CYS A 247 31.22 32.75 -13.76
N GLY A 248 32.32 32.55 -14.51
CA GLY A 248 33.54 31.90 -14.03
C GLY A 248 33.40 30.42 -13.64
N ASP A 249 34.52 29.73 -13.64
CA ASP A 249 34.65 28.29 -13.35
C ASP A 249 35.94 27.99 -12.57
N LYS A 250 36.53 28.99 -11.91
CA LYS A 250 37.81 28.86 -11.21
C LYS A 250 37.67 29.19 -9.73
N THR A 251 37.90 28.18 -8.89
CA THR A 251 37.97 28.34 -7.42
C THR A 251 39.07 29.32 -7.00
N SER A 252 40.15 29.47 -7.78
CA SER A 252 41.23 30.43 -7.52
C SER A 252 40.76 31.89 -7.54
N ASP A 253 39.67 32.17 -8.23
CA ASP A 253 39.15 33.53 -8.42
C ASP A 253 38.26 33.95 -7.23
N VAL A 254 38.03 33.03 -6.29
CA VAL A 254 37.26 33.23 -5.05
C VAL A 254 38.23 33.48 -3.90
N LYS A 255 38.35 34.76 -3.52
CA LYS A 255 39.21 35.18 -2.40
C LYS A 255 38.67 34.74 -1.04
N GLN A 256 37.35 34.80 -0.86
CA GLN A 256 36.66 34.44 0.39
C GLN A 256 35.24 34.02 0.07
N THR A 257 34.70 33.09 0.86
CA THR A 257 33.30 32.63 0.77
C THR A 257 32.52 33.09 1.99
N GLY A 258 31.21 33.21 1.86
CA GLY A 258 30.31 33.64 2.93
C GLY A 258 29.48 34.87 2.54
N ALA A 259 28.68 35.35 3.49
CA ALA A 259 27.85 36.54 3.34
C ALA A 259 28.11 37.55 4.46
N GLY A 260 27.83 38.83 4.20
CA GLY A 260 27.97 39.90 5.20
C GLY A 260 29.40 40.05 5.72
N LYS A 261 29.61 39.84 7.03
CA LYS A 261 30.94 39.91 7.68
C LYS A 261 31.81 38.67 7.45
N ALA A 262 31.31 37.65 6.73
CA ALA A 262 32.00 36.39 6.45
C ALA A 262 32.50 35.68 7.71
N VAL A 263 31.67 35.68 8.76
CA VAL A 263 31.90 34.98 10.03
C VAL A 263 30.93 33.80 10.16
N PRO A 264 31.35 32.67 10.78
CA PRO A 264 30.44 31.58 11.10
C PRO A 264 29.32 32.05 12.03
N LEU A 265 28.10 31.57 11.80
CA LEU A 265 26.92 31.86 12.64
C LEU A 265 26.58 30.64 13.49
N SER A 266 25.95 30.85 14.66
CA SER A 266 25.37 29.75 15.42
C SER A 266 24.14 29.16 14.71
N ILE A 267 23.76 27.91 15.01
CA ILE A 267 22.55 27.27 14.45
C ILE A 267 21.30 28.12 14.72
N LYS A 268 21.21 28.73 15.90
CA LYS A 268 20.11 29.65 16.26
C LYS A 268 20.05 30.85 15.32
N GLU A 269 21.19 31.49 15.05
CA GLU A 269 21.26 32.64 14.15
C GLU A 269 20.96 32.25 12.70
N GLN A 270 21.44 31.07 12.27
CA GLN A 270 21.15 30.51 10.95
C GLN A 270 19.66 30.25 10.72
N LEU A 271 18.92 29.78 11.73
CA LEU A 271 17.48 29.57 11.64
C LEU A 271 16.69 30.89 11.77
N MET A 272 17.15 31.82 12.60
CA MET A 272 16.41 33.04 12.87
C MET A 272 16.68 34.17 11.86
N LEU A 273 17.67 34.02 10.98
CA LEU A 273 18.08 35.03 10.00
C LEU A 273 16.91 35.54 9.14
N ALA A 274 16.00 34.63 8.74
CA ALA A 274 14.80 34.94 7.98
C ALA A 274 13.87 35.94 8.67
N PHE A 275 13.86 35.94 10.01
CA PHE A 275 12.93 36.69 10.86
C PHE A 275 13.56 37.95 11.47
N TYR A 276 14.83 38.22 11.22
CA TYR A 276 15.48 39.42 11.74
C TYR A 276 15.02 40.69 11.00
N PRO A 277 14.73 41.79 11.73
CA PRO A 277 14.41 43.08 11.11
C PRO A 277 15.65 43.69 10.45
N ASN A 278 15.45 44.52 9.41
CA ASN A 278 16.53 45.14 8.62
C ASN A 278 17.62 45.82 9.47
N LYS A 279 17.22 46.53 10.54
CA LYS A 279 18.13 47.23 11.46
C LYS A 279 19.10 46.29 12.19
N ARG A 280 18.67 45.06 12.50
CA ARG A 280 19.47 44.03 13.20
C ARG A 280 20.50 43.34 12.29
N LEU A 281 20.32 43.43 10.97
CA LEU A 281 21.27 42.85 10.00
C LEU A 281 22.53 43.72 9.82
N VAL A 282 22.51 44.98 10.25
CA VAL A 282 23.64 45.92 10.17
C VAL A 282 24.48 45.89 11.45
N ASP A 283 23.83 45.79 12.62
CA ASP A 283 24.49 45.83 13.94
C ASP A 283 24.25 44.55 14.74
N LEU A 284 25.21 43.61 14.66
CA LEU A 284 25.29 42.48 15.57
C LEU A 284 26.20 42.84 16.76
N ARG A 285 25.60 43.33 17.85
CA ARG A 285 26.06 43.12 19.23
C ARG A 285 24.87 42.71 20.11
N TRP A 286 25.15 41.77 21.00
CA TRP A 286 24.38 41.45 22.21
C TRP A 286 24.02 42.80 22.88
N ASP A 287 22.74 43.14 23.12
CA ASP A 287 21.97 42.81 24.32
C ASP A 287 20.47 43.08 24.09
N THR A 288 19.60 42.06 23.98
CA THR A 288 18.18 42.11 24.41
C THR A 288 17.49 40.76 24.16
N ILE A 289 17.45 39.91 25.18
CA ILE A 289 16.80 38.59 25.16
C ILE A 289 15.42 38.59 25.85
N ILE A 290 14.97 39.69 26.46
CA ILE A 290 13.85 39.61 27.43
C ILE A 290 12.48 40.10 26.94
N THR A 291 12.35 40.76 25.78
CA THR A 291 11.05 41.31 25.35
C THR A 291 10.20 40.43 24.43
N TRP A 292 10.68 39.25 24.01
CA TRP A 292 10.01 38.45 22.97
C TRP A 292 8.99 37.41 23.47
N LEU A 293 8.88 37.17 24.78
CA LEU A 293 8.05 36.08 25.32
C LEU A 293 6.61 36.47 25.69
N MET A 294 6.18 37.72 25.53
CA MET A 294 4.95 38.18 26.22
C MET A 294 3.70 38.40 25.36
N TRP A 295 3.73 38.46 24.03
CA TRP A 295 2.50 38.75 23.27
C TRP A 295 2.41 37.94 21.97
N GLY A 296 1.74 36.78 22.07
CA GLY A 296 1.24 36.03 20.93
C GLY A 296 -0.04 36.64 20.36
N GLY A 297 -0.12 36.70 19.04
CA GLY A 297 -1.30 37.12 18.28
C GLY A 297 -0.94 38.14 17.19
N TRP A 298 -1.57 38.00 16.02
CA TRP A 298 -1.58 38.92 14.87
C TRP A 298 -0.58 38.65 13.72
N GLY A 299 -0.84 37.59 12.96
CA GLY A 299 -0.15 37.27 11.69
C GLY A 299 -0.66 38.00 10.43
N VAL A 300 -1.73 38.79 10.49
CA VAL A 300 -2.35 39.39 9.29
C VAL A 300 -2.16 40.92 9.19
N ALA A 301 -1.98 41.63 10.31
CA ALA A 301 -1.72 43.08 10.30
C ALA A 301 -0.27 43.43 9.88
N MET A 302 0.67 42.50 10.05
CA MET A 302 2.09 42.71 9.73
C MET A 302 2.38 42.74 8.23
N ILE A 303 1.52 42.14 7.39
CA ILE A 303 1.69 42.14 5.92
C ILE A 303 1.21 43.47 5.31
N MET A 304 0.20 44.11 5.90
CA MET A 304 -0.35 45.37 5.37
C MET A 304 0.47 46.59 5.79
N HIS A 305 1.18 46.56 6.91
CA HIS A 305 2.10 47.65 7.31
C HIS A 305 3.46 47.59 6.57
N PHE A 306 3.80 46.46 5.93
CA PHE A 306 5.09 46.26 5.27
C PHE A 306 5.13 46.65 3.79
N LEU A 307 3.98 47.05 3.21
CA LEU A 307 3.90 47.56 1.84
C LEU A 307 4.10 49.08 1.75
N ASP A 308 4.33 49.75 2.88
CA ASP A 308 4.48 51.21 2.96
C ASP A 308 5.78 51.60 3.68
N GLU A 309 6.93 51.38 3.03
CA GLU A 309 8.20 52.00 3.46
C GLU A 309 8.98 52.51 2.24
N ASN A 310 8.59 53.68 1.75
CA ASN A 310 9.42 54.55 0.90
C ASN A 310 10.28 55.55 1.72
N GLU A 311 10.26 55.50 3.05
CA GLU A 311 10.85 56.57 3.89
C GLU A 311 12.34 56.41 4.25
N MET A 312 13.02 55.33 3.84
CA MET A 312 14.43 55.13 4.19
C MET A 312 15.44 55.65 3.15
N LEU A 313 14.98 56.35 2.10
CA LEU A 313 15.84 56.87 1.02
C LEU A 313 16.10 58.37 1.07
N ASP A 314 15.41 59.12 1.93
CA ASP A 314 15.60 60.58 2.06
C ASP A 314 16.78 60.97 2.99
N HIS A 315 17.27 60.05 3.82
CA HIS A 315 18.25 60.36 4.86
C HIS A 315 19.74 60.28 4.43
N ILE A 316 20.05 59.90 3.18
CA ILE A 316 21.43 59.84 2.65
C ILE A 316 21.69 60.96 1.62
N ALA A 317 20.78 61.93 1.49
CA ALA A 317 20.91 63.06 0.56
C ALA A 317 21.81 64.21 1.05
N SER A 318 22.41 64.12 2.24
CA SER A 318 23.29 65.18 2.76
C SER A 318 24.72 64.69 2.94
N TYR A 319 25.55 64.71 1.90
CA TYR A 319 26.98 65.03 2.02
C TYR A 319 27.63 65.18 0.63
N ALA A 320 28.35 66.29 0.45
CA ALA A 320 29.32 66.59 -0.60
C ALA A 320 28.80 66.96 -2.02
N LEU A 321 28.34 68.21 -2.16
CA LEU A 321 28.44 68.98 -3.40
C LEU A 321 29.49 70.09 -3.21
N THR A 322 30.71 69.88 -3.70
CA THR A 322 31.64 70.98 -4.00
C THR A 322 31.45 71.41 -5.45
N ARG A 323 31.07 72.67 -5.61
CA ARG A 323 31.02 73.46 -6.84
C ARG A 323 32.26 73.28 -7.72
N VAL A 324 32.05 73.06 -9.02
CA VAL A 324 32.90 73.62 -10.10
C VAL A 324 31.97 74.07 -11.23
N ASP A 325 32.20 75.30 -11.69
CA ASP A 325 31.35 76.10 -12.56
C ASP A 325 31.11 75.49 -13.96
N GLY A 326 29.84 75.36 -14.34
CA GLY A 326 29.38 74.99 -15.68
C GLY A 326 28.52 76.08 -16.33
N ALA A 327 28.81 77.36 -16.05
CA ALA A 327 27.95 78.49 -16.42
C ALA A 327 28.23 79.11 -17.80
N ARG A 328 28.77 78.35 -18.76
CA ARG A 328 28.78 78.73 -20.18
C ARG A 328 28.44 77.50 -21.01
N MET A 329 27.49 77.63 -21.95
CA MET A 329 26.86 76.59 -22.79
C MET A 329 25.54 75.98 -22.29
N ALA A 330 24.60 76.81 -21.82
CA ALA A 330 23.20 76.40 -21.70
C ALA A 330 22.38 76.64 -22.99
N ASP A 331 22.95 77.29 -24.00
CA ASP A 331 22.36 77.46 -25.32
C ASP A 331 23.12 76.56 -26.31
N THR A 332 22.40 75.88 -27.21
CA THR A 332 22.89 75.16 -28.43
C THR A 332 23.16 73.64 -28.40
N VAL A 333 22.55 72.83 -27.53
CA VAL A 333 22.66 71.34 -27.65
C VAL A 333 21.74 70.74 -28.72
N ASN A 334 20.84 71.55 -29.31
CA ASN A 334 20.01 71.15 -30.47
C ASN A 334 20.56 71.62 -31.84
N ASP A 335 21.65 72.37 -31.89
CA ASP A 335 22.28 72.83 -33.15
C ASP A 335 23.34 71.86 -33.70
N PHE A 336 23.76 70.87 -32.91
CA PHE A 336 24.74 69.86 -33.34
C PHE A 336 24.08 68.76 -34.18
N ARG A 337 24.70 68.44 -35.33
CA ARG A 337 24.25 67.33 -36.19
C ARG A 337 24.33 66.00 -35.48
N TYR A 338 25.37 65.78 -34.67
CA TYR A 338 25.61 64.54 -33.94
C TYR A 338 25.58 64.76 -32.43
N ARG A 339 24.99 63.80 -31.70
CA ARG A 339 24.91 63.83 -30.23
C ARG A 339 26.23 63.46 -29.57
N ALA A 340 27.02 62.61 -30.21
CA ALA A 340 28.38 62.33 -29.80
C ALA A 340 29.21 61.80 -30.98
N PHE A 341 30.52 62.06 -30.93
CA PHE A 341 31.54 61.46 -31.77
C PHE A 341 32.24 60.33 -31.00
N ILE A 342 32.42 59.15 -31.60
CA ILE A 342 33.20 58.06 -30.97
C ILE A 342 34.62 58.02 -31.57
N SER A 343 35.61 58.39 -30.76
CA SER A 343 37.04 58.25 -31.07
C SER A 343 37.60 56.95 -30.50
N TYR A 344 38.32 56.18 -31.33
CA TYR A 344 38.83 54.86 -30.96
C TYR A 344 40.02 54.44 -31.84
N SER A 345 40.86 53.53 -31.33
CA SER A 345 41.89 52.87 -32.15
C SER A 345 41.28 51.78 -33.04
N HIS A 346 41.85 51.50 -34.21
CA HIS A 346 41.36 50.42 -35.10
C HIS A 346 41.31 49.05 -34.38
N GLN A 347 42.20 48.82 -33.41
CA GLN A 347 42.21 47.59 -32.59
C GLN A 347 40.97 47.48 -31.68
N ASP A 348 40.29 48.60 -31.39
CA ASP A 348 39.09 48.67 -30.54
C ASP A 348 37.78 48.68 -31.34
N ARG A 349 37.80 48.37 -32.65
CA ARG A 349 36.62 48.45 -33.54
C ARG A 349 35.41 47.65 -33.04
N ALA A 350 35.64 46.51 -32.40
CA ALA A 350 34.56 45.70 -31.81
C ALA A 350 33.83 46.46 -30.68
N TRP A 351 34.57 47.20 -29.86
CA TRP A 351 34.02 48.04 -28.78
C TRP A 351 33.28 49.25 -29.35
N ALA A 352 33.86 49.94 -30.32
CA ALA A 352 33.21 51.06 -31.02
C ALA A 352 31.88 50.65 -31.67
N ARG A 353 31.85 49.52 -32.39
CA ARG A 353 30.63 48.99 -33.01
C ARG A 353 29.57 48.58 -32.00
N TRP A 354 29.97 48.08 -30.83
CA TRP A 354 29.02 47.77 -29.77
C TRP A 354 28.44 49.04 -29.15
N LEU A 355 29.29 50.00 -28.79
CA LEU A 355 28.89 51.24 -28.15
C LEU A 355 27.94 52.04 -29.06
N PHE A 356 28.33 52.23 -30.33
CA PHE A 356 27.53 52.87 -31.36
C PHE A 356 26.10 52.30 -31.44
N ARG A 357 25.97 50.98 -31.63
CA ARG A 357 24.66 50.32 -31.72
C ARG A 357 23.81 50.47 -30.46
N ARG A 358 24.44 50.58 -29.29
CA ARG A 358 23.76 50.72 -28.01
C ARG A 358 23.26 52.14 -27.79
N LEU A 359 24.06 53.15 -28.14
CA LEU A 359 23.67 54.56 -28.06
C LEU A 359 22.57 54.91 -29.07
N GLU A 360 22.71 54.47 -30.32
CA GLU A 360 21.71 54.68 -31.39
C GLU A 360 20.32 54.12 -31.04
N ARG A 361 20.27 52.95 -30.39
CA ARG A 361 19.01 52.29 -30.01
C ARG A 361 18.49 52.74 -28.65
N TYR A 362 19.22 53.57 -27.92
CA TYR A 362 18.81 53.97 -26.57
C TYR A 362 17.65 54.97 -26.64
N ARG A 363 16.59 54.68 -25.87
CA ARG A 363 15.45 55.59 -25.69
C ARG A 363 15.39 56.10 -24.25
N THR A 364 15.42 57.41 -24.14
CA THR A 364 15.41 58.12 -22.86
C THR A 364 14.07 57.90 -22.12
N PRO A 365 14.08 57.66 -20.80
CA PRO A 365 12.86 57.47 -20.01
C PRO A 365 11.88 58.64 -20.09
N LYS A 366 10.58 58.35 -20.29
CA LYS A 366 9.52 59.38 -20.42
C LYS A 366 9.44 60.38 -19.25
N HIS A 367 9.79 59.97 -18.03
CA HIS A 367 9.70 60.82 -16.83
C HIS A 367 10.86 61.82 -16.69
N ILE A 368 11.95 61.63 -17.44
CA ILE A 368 13.05 62.62 -17.51
C ILE A 368 13.05 63.43 -18.81
N LEU A 369 12.15 63.11 -19.75
CA LEU A 369 11.99 63.92 -20.96
C LEU A 369 11.45 65.31 -20.60
N GLY A 370 12.11 66.36 -21.10
CA GLY A 370 11.74 67.74 -20.80
C GLY A 370 12.24 68.28 -19.46
N GLN A 371 12.92 67.47 -18.63
CA GLN A 371 13.69 67.99 -17.51
C GLN A 371 14.94 68.74 -18.03
N THR A 372 15.32 69.83 -17.37
CA THR A 372 16.54 70.58 -17.70
C THR A 372 17.74 69.84 -17.12
N GLY A 373 18.50 69.15 -17.98
CA GLY A 373 19.79 68.57 -17.63
C GLY A 373 20.90 69.62 -17.74
N ARG A 374 22.15 69.21 -17.45
CA ARG A 374 23.35 70.06 -17.57
C ARG A 374 23.52 70.70 -18.95
N PHE A 375 22.96 70.08 -19.98
CA PHE A 375 23.09 70.45 -21.39
C PHE A 375 21.75 70.92 -22.01
N GLY A 376 20.79 71.37 -21.20
CA GLY A 376 19.46 71.78 -21.66
C GLY A 376 18.41 70.65 -21.58
N PRO A 377 17.27 70.75 -22.31
CA PRO A 377 16.18 69.78 -22.20
C PRO A 377 16.60 68.39 -22.68
N VAL A 378 16.39 67.39 -21.83
CA VAL A 378 16.76 66.00 -22.07
C VAL A 378 16.02 65.44 -23.30
N SER A 379 16.79 64.94 -24.27
CA SER A 379 16.30 64.46 -25.57
C SER A 379 15.71 63.04 -25.53
N GLU A 380 14.77 62.73 -26.43
CA GLU A 380 14.15 61.39 -26.52
C GLU A 380 15.14 60.29 -26.95
N ARG A 381 16.14 60.65 -27.75
CA ARG A 381 17.13 59.74 -28.33
C ARG A 381 18.52 60.36 -28.32
N LEU A 382 19.51 59.49 -28.20
CA LEU A 382 20.93 59.85 -28.37
C LEU A 382 21.40 59.75 -29.82
N ALA A 383 20.50 59.46 -30.77
CA ALA A 383 20.81 59.44 -32.20
C ALA A 383 20.67 60.84 -32.82
N PRO A 384 21.48 61.21 -33.84
CA PRO A 384 22.50 60.37 -34.46
C PRO A 384 23.87 60.46 -33.73
N ILE A 385 24.59 59.33 -33.65
CA ILE A 385 25.96 59.22 -33.14
C ILE A 385 26.90 59.13 -34.34
N PHE A 386 28.02 59.86 -34.35
CA PHE A 386 29.02 59.69 -35.39
C PHE A 386 30.05 58.63 -34.97
N ARG A 387 30.35 57.69 -35.87
CA ARG A 387 31.43 56.71 -35.70
C ARG A 387 32.35 56.75 -36.92
N ASP A 388 33.61 57.06 -36.67
CA ASP A 388 34.62 57.19 -37.72
C ASP A 388 34.79 55.93 -38.60
N ARG A 389 35.23 56.19 -39.85
CA ARG A 389 35.72 55.35 -40.95
C ARG A 389 34.82 54.31 -41.58
N ASP A 390 33.70 53.95 -40.97
CA ASP A 390 32.76 52.95 -41.54
C ASP A 390 31.47 53.57 -42.15
N GLU A 391 31.21 54.87 -41.98
CA GLU A 391 30.02 55.57 -42.51
C GLU A 391 30.31 56.52 -43.68
N LEU A 392 31.59 56.69 -44.05
CA LEU A 392 31.99 57.62 -45.11
C LEU A 392 31.91 56.93 -46.47
N ALA A 393 30.99 57.40 -47.32
CA ALA A 393 31.00 57.09 -48.74
C ALA A 393 32.29 57.64 -49.37
N SER A 394 32.89 56.90 -50.30
CA SER A 394 34.17 57.22 -50.94
C SER A 394 34.14 58.59 -51.64
N GLY A 395 34.69 59.64 -51.02
CA GLY A 395 34.87 60.97 -51.62
C GLY A 395 35.51 62.01 -50.68
N THR A 396 36.68 62.54 -51.11
CA THR A 396 37.44 63.75 -50.71
C THR A 396 37.73 64.08 -49.23
N ASP A 397 39.03 64.13 -48.93
CA ASP A 397 39.75 64.61 -47.73
C ASP A 397 39.18 64.22 -46.34
N LEU A 398 39.51 62.99 -45.93
CA LEU A 398 39.17 62.38 -44.64
C LEU A 398 39.44 63.30 -43.43
N THR A 399 40.49 64.12 -43.49
CA THR A 399 40.87 65.01 -42.38
C THR A 399 39.88 66.17 -42.22
N THR A 400 39.33 66.70 -43.31
CA THR A 400 38.32 67.76 -43.26
C THR A 400 36.97 67.24 -42.75
N THR A 401 36.55 66.05 -43.21
CA THR A 401 35.27 65.46 -42.78
C THR A 401 35.26 65.05 -41.31
N ILE A 402 36.38 64.52 -40.79
CA ILE A 402 36.51 64.20 -39.36
C ILE A 402 36.50 65.49 -38.53
N ARG A 403 37.21 66.53 -38.97
CA ARG A 403 37.19 67.85 -38.29
C ARG A 403 35.79 68.45 -38.27
N ASP A 404 35.07 68.40 -39.39
CA ASP A 404 33.68 68.88 -39.49
C ASP A 404 32.74 68.06 -38.61
N ALA A 405 32.89 66.73 -38.57
CA ALA A 405 32.10 65.85 -37.71
C ALA A 405 32.38 66.11 -36.22
N LEU A 406 33.64 66.38 -35.84
CA LEU A 406 34.02 66.78 -34.48
C LEU A 406 33.42 68.15 -34.13
N ALA A 407 33.46 69.12 -35.04
CA ALA A 407 32.83 70.44 -34.86
C ALA A 407 31.30 70.35 -34.74
N GLN A 408 30.66 69.41 -35.45
CA GLN A 408 29.21 69.20 -35.44
C GLN A 408 28.74 68.16 -34.39
N SER A 409 29.61 67.73 -33.47
CA SER A 409 29.27 66.79 -32.40
C SER A 409 29.18 67.47 -31.04
N ALA A 410 28.09 67.24 -30.31
CA ALA A 410 27.88 67.85 -28.98
C ALA A 410 28.80 67.28 -27.88
N ALA A 411 29.32 66.08 -28.07
CA ALA A 411 30.18 65.39 -27.11
C ALA A 411 31.21 64.50 -27.81
N LEU A 412 32.36 64.28 -27.18
CA LEU A 412 33.36 63.31 -27.63
C LEU A 412 33.37 62.11 -26.67
N ILE A 413 33.29 60.91 -27.21
CA ILE A 413 33.46 59.66 -26.47
C ILE A 413 34.75 58.99 -26.90
N VAL A 414 35.69 58.84 -25.98
CA VAL A 414 36.97 58.17 -26.23
C VAL A 414 36.95 56.75 -25.68
N ILE A 415 37.22 55.77 -26.53
CA ILE A 415 37.46 54.39 -26.08
C ILE A 415 38.93 54.28 -25.64
N ALA A 416 39.15 54.18 -24.33
CA ALA A 416 40.46 54.10 -23.71
C ALA A 416 40.97 52.66 -23.64
N SER A 417 42.12 52.44 -24.27
CA SER A 417 42.86 51.18 -24.35
C SER A 417 44.36 51.50 -24.53
N PRO A 418 45.28 50.56 -24.26
CA PRO A 418 46.69 50.75 -24.60
C PRO A 418 46.94 51.08 -26.07
N ALA A 419 46.10 50.54 -26.96
CA ALA A 419 46.16 50.82 -28.39
C ALA A 419 45.65 52.22 -28.75
N ALA A 420 44.68 52.76 -27.99
CA ALA A 420 44.18 54.13 -28.14
C ALA A 420 45.18 55.15 -27.57
N ALA A 421 45.84 54.84 -26.45
CA ALA A 421 46.85 55.69 -25.83
C ALA A 421 48.06 55.96 -26.75
N GLN A 422 48.42 54.99 -27.60
CA GLN A 422 49.51 55.09 -28.58
C GLN A 422 49.06 55.65 -29.94
N SER A 423 47.76 55.86 -30.15
CA SER A 423 47.23 56.34 -31.42
C SER A 423 47.35 57.85 -31.53
N ARG A 424 48.22 58.33 -32.43
CA ARG A 424 48.35 59.77 -32.74
C ARG A 424 47.03 60.40 -33.17
N TRP A 425 46.19 59.64 -33.86
CA TRP A 425 44.90 60.10 -34.39
C TRP A 425 43.88 60.32 -33.26
N VAL A 426 43.76 59.37 -32.34
CA VAL A 426 42.89 59.52 -31.16
C VAL A 426 43.32 60.74 -30.34
N ASN A 427 44.62 60.91 -30.12
CA ASN A 427 45.14 62.07 -29.38
C ASN A 427 44.85 63.40 -30.10
N GLN A 428 44.99 63.45 -31.43
CA GLN A 428 44.67 64.64 -32.22
C GLN A 428 43.17 64.96 -32.22
N GLU A 429 42.29 63.96 -32.31
CA GLU A 429 40.83 64.14 -32.24
C GLU A 429 40.40 64.72 -30.88
N ILE A 430 41.03 64.27 -29.79
CA ILE A 430 40.79 64.81 -28.44
C ILE A 430 41.23 66.27 -28.35
N ILE A 431 42.45 66.59 -28.79
CA ILE A 431 42.98 67.97 -28.78
C ILE A 431 42.09 68.89 -29.61
N GLU A 432 41.71 68.46 -30.81
CA GLU A 432 40.88 69.25 -31.72
C GLU A 432 39.49 69.48 -31.14
N PHE A 433 38.87 68.45 -30.54
CA PHE A 433 37.59 68.61 -29.87
C PHE A 433 37.65 69.57 -28.68
N ILE A 434 38.68 69.45 -27.84
CA ILE A 434 38.90 70.36 -26.70
C ILE A 434 39.13 71.79 -27.18
N ARG A 435 39.84 71.98 -28.30
CA ARG A 435 40.07 73.29 -28.90
C ARG A 435 38.77 73.95 -29.40
N ILE A 436 37.86 73.16 -29.97
CA ILE A 436 36.59 73.67 -30.53
C ILE A 436 35.54 73.88 -29.43
N HIS A 437 35.40 72.94 -28.49
CA HIS A 437 34.27 72.87 -27.55
C HIS A 437 34.65 72.99 -26.06
N GLY A 438 35.94 73.00 -25.72
CA GLY A 438 36.44 72.93 -24.35
C GLY A 438 36.43 71.51 -23.76
N GLU A 439 37.00 71.35 -22.55
CA GLU A 439 37.20 70.05 -21.90
C GLU A 439 35.90 69.41 -21.34
N GLY A 440 34.80 70.18 -21.23
CA GLY A 440 33.61 69.81 -20.46
C GLY A 440 32.75 68.66 -21.01
N CYS A 441 32.93 68.27 -22.28
CA CYS A 441 32.09 67.29 -22.98
C CYS A 441 32.87 66.08 -23.53
N VAL A 442 34.04 65.78 -22.94
CA VAL A 442 34.84 64.59 -23.25
C VAL A 442 34.51 63.46 -22.25
N PHE A 443 33.99 62.35 -22.76
CA PHE A 443 33.61 61.17 -21.98
C PHE A 443 34.53 60.00 -22.30
N VAL A 444 35.05 59.32 -21.28
CA VAL A 444 36.01 58.23 -21.47
C VAL A 444 35.37 56.89 -21.12
N LEU A 445 35.53 55.89 -22.01
CA LEU A 445 35.13 54.50 -21.79
C LEU A 445 36.38 53.60 -21.74
N ILE A 446 36.77 53.15 -20.56
CA ILE A 446 37.92 52.24 -20.39
C ILE A 446 37.49 50.82 -20.79
N VAL A 447 38.18 50.23 -21.77
CA VAL A 447 37.91 48.87 -22.24
C VAL A 447 39.05 47.89 -21.96
N SER A 448 40.28 48.39 -21.81
CA SER A 448 41.47 47.62 -21.42
C SER A 448 42.61 48.56 -20.96
N GLY A 449 43.70 48.02 -20.41
CA GLY A 449 44.81 48.81 -19.85
C GLY A 449 44.46 49.51 -18.52
N ASP A 450 45.40 50.25 -17.92
CA ASP A 450 45.25 50.91 -16.61
C ASP A 450 45.45 52.43 -16.74
N PRO A 451 44.47 53.27 -16.36
CA PRO A 451 44.57 54.73 -16.47
C PRO A 451 45.66 55.33 -15.57
N LYS A 452 46.05 54.64 -14.50
CA LYS A 452 47.07 55.10 -13.54
C LYS A 452 48.47 54.56 -13.84
N ALA A 453 48.61 53.63 -14.79
CA ALA A 453 49.90 53.05 -15.13
C ALA A 453 50.76 53.99 -15.99
N ASP A 454 52.08 53.92 -15.85
CA ASP A 454 53.02 54.54 -16.78
C ASP A 454 53.55 53.50 -17.79
N GLY A 455 53.88 53.93 -19.01
CA GLY A 455 54.40 53.05 -20.08
C GLY A 455 53.33 52.27 -20.86
N LEU A 456 53.65 51.06 -21.32
CA LEU A 456 52.83 50.28 -22.28
C LEU A 456 51.45 49.84 -21.74
N ALA A 457 51.24 49.85 -20.43
CA ALA A 457 49.97 49.48 -19.81
C ALA A 457 48.97 50.66 -19.72
N GLN A 458 49.42 51.88 -19.98
CA GLN A 458 48.61 53.10 -19.92
C GLN A 458 47.50 53.06 -20.99
N CYS A 459 46.26 53.38 -20.62
CA CYS A 459 45.12 53.40 -21.53
C CYS A 459 44.59 54.78 -21.92
N TYR A 460 45.07 55.86 -21.29
CA TYR A 460 44.75 57.25 -21.63
C TYR A 460 45.76 57.81 -22.63
N ALA A 461 45.24 58.39 -23.72
CA ALA A 461 46.04 59.22 -24.61
C ALA A 461 46.61 60.44 -23.86
N PRO A 462 47.76 61.00 -24.29
CA PRO A 462 48.37 62.17 -23.63
C PRO A 462 47.39 63.30 -23.31
N ALA A 463 46.48 63.63 -24.23
CA ALA A 463 45.46 64.67 -24.07
C ALA A 463 44.33 64.35 -23.07
N LEU A 464 44.25 63.12 -22.55
CA LEU A 464 43.38 62.76 -21.42
C LEU A 464 44.13 62.76 -20.08
N ARG A 465 45.45 62.86 -20.10
CA ARG A 465 46.30 62.85 -18.90
C ARG A 465 46.69 64.25 -18.47
N TYR A 466 46.79 65.17 -19.44
CA TYR A 466 47.32 66.51 -19.28
C TYR A 466 46.37 67.54 -19.90
N ARG A 467 46.21 68.70 -19.24
CA ARG A 467 45.31 69.77 -19.70
C ARG A 467 45.81 70.36 -21.03
N VAL A 468 44.89 70.64 -21.95
CA VAL A 468 45.20 71.20 -23.27
C VAL A 468 44.94 72.71 -23.27
N ASN A 469 45.94 73.50 -23.67
CA ASN A 469 45.80 74.95 -23.78
C ASN A 469 44.95 75.35 -25.01
N PRO A 470 44.42 76.59 -25.07
CA PRO A 470 43.65 77.10 -26.21
C PRO A 470 44.38 76.99 -27.58
N ASP A 471 45.72 76.98 -27.56
CA ASP A 471 46.57 76.84 -28.75
C ASP A 471 46.77 75.37 -29.18
N GLY A 472 46.25 74.39 -28.43
CA GLY A 472 46.32 72.96 -28.73
C GLY A 472 47.57 72.24 -28.19
N GLU A 473 48.38 72.91 -27.36
CA GLU A 473 49.56 72.33 -26.70
C GLU A 473 49.22 71.71 -25.33
N LEU A 474 49.89 70.61 -24.98
CA LEU A 474 49.74 69.94 -23.69
C LEU A 474 50.50 70.68 -22.60
N THR A 475 49.87 70.88 -21.45
CA THR A 475 50.50 71.43 -20.24
C THR A 475 51.05 70.32 -19.33
N ASP A 476 51.82 70.68 -18.31
CA ASP A 476 52.27 69.73 -17.27
C ASP A 476 51.19 69.45 -16.20
N GLU A 477 50.03 70.11 -16.27
CA GLU A 477 48.95 69.95 -15.30
C GLU A 477 48.13 68.67 -15.58
N ARG A 478 48.08 67.76 -14.61
CA ARG A 478 47.33 66.50 -14.74
C ARG A 478 45.82 66.72 -14.58
N VAL A 479 45.03 66.08 -15.44
CA VAL A 479 43.56 66.09 -15.38
C VAL A 479 43.06 64.87 -14.62
N ASP A 480 42.17 65.07 -13.65
CA ASP A 480 41.43 63.98 -13.01
C ASP A 480 40.07 63.78 -13.71
N LEU A 481 39.99 62.78 -14.59
CA LEU A 481 38.82 62.48 -15.40
C LEU A 481 38.01 61.32 -14.80
N ILE A 482 36.71 61.54 -14.62
CA ILE A 482 35.77 60.48 -14.27
C ILE A 482 35.45 59.68 -15.54
N ALA A 483 35.98 58.45 -15.63
CA ALA A 483 35.74 57.54 -16.76
C ALA A 483 34.75 56.42 -16.41
N ALA A 484 34.00 55.97 -17.42
CA ALA A 484 33.19 54.77 -17.34
C ALA A 484 34.06 53.53 -17.59
N ASP A 485 34.09 52.58 -16.66
CA ASP A 485 35.00 51.43 -16.77
C ASP A 485 34.29 50.14 -17.18
N ALA A 486 34.40 49.75 -18.44
CA ALA A 486 33.73 48.56 -18.98
C ALA A 486 34.41 47.23 -18.61
N ARG A 487 35.61 47.27 -18.02
CA ARG A 487 36.37 46.07 -17.62
C ARG A 487 35.64 45.32 -16.49
N GLY A 488 35.88 44.01 -16.38
CA GLY A 488 35.27 43.18 -15.33
C GLY A 488 35.63 43.62 -13.89
N ILE A 489 36.82 44.21 -13.72
CA ILE A 489 37.31 44.79 -12.48
C ILE A 489 36.69 46.16 -12.15
N GLY A 490 36.10 46.84 -13.13
CA GLY A 490 35.56 48.21 -13.03
C GLY A 490 34.04 48.24 -12.80
N ASP A 491 33.31 48.99 -13.63
CA ASP A 491 31.84 49.06 -13.59
C ASP A 491 31.17 47.88 -14.30
N GLY A 492 31.89 47.26 -15.24
CA GLY A 492 31.36 46.27 -16.16
C GLY A 492 30.52 46.92 -17.26
N ARG A 493 30.44 46.22 -18.40
CA ARG A 493 29.93 46.73 -19.68
C ARG A 493 28.58 47.46 -19.62
N LYS A 494 27.63 46.99 -18.81
CA LYS A 494 26.27 47.56 -18.72
C LYS A 494 26.21 48.84 -17.90
N ARG A 495 26.88 48.89 -16.75
CA ARG A 495 26.91 50.08 -15.88
C ARG A 495 27.78 51.17 -16.48
N ALA A 496 28.91 50.80 -17.10
CA ALA A 496 29.74 51.73 -17.85
C ALA A 496 28.94 52.43 -18.97
N LEU A 497 28.12 51.67 -19.72
CA LEU A 497 27.21 52.25 -20.73
C LEU A 497 26.20 53.24 -20.11
N LEU A 498 25.59 52.89 -18.98
CA LEU A 498 24.61 53.76 -18.32
C LEU A 498 25.25 55.03 -17.73
N LYS A 499 26.47 54.94 -17.16
CA LYS A 499 27.24 56.11 -16.70
C LYS A 499 27.55 57.05 -17.87
N LEU A 500 27.95 56.48 -19.00
CA LEU A 500 28.24 57.23 -20.22
C LEU A 500 26.97 57.91 -20.77
N ILE A 501 25.83 57.21 -20.78
CA ILE A 501 24.54 57.77 -21.17
C ILE A 501 24.06 58.86 -20.20
N ALA A 502 24.26 58.69 -18.89
CA ALA A 502 23.95 59.70 -17.88
C ALA A 502 24.75 60.98 -18.15
N GLY A 503 26.06 60.82 -18.43
CA GLY A 503 26.94 61.89 -18.87
C GLY A 503 26.43 62.60 -20.11
N LEU A 504 26.13 61.87 -21.20
CA LEU A 504 25.64 62.45 -22.45
C LEU A 504 24.28 63.16 -22.34
N LEU A 505 23.40 62.69 -21.45
CA LEU A 505 22.09 63.30 -21.19
C LEU A 505 22.16 64.45 -20.18
N GLY A 506 23.28 64.61 -19.47
CA GLY A 506 23.44 65.59 -18.41
C GLY A 506 22.52 65.36 -17.20
N VAL A 507 22.21 64.09 -16.91
CA VAL A 507 21.33 63.67 -15.79
C VAL A 507 22.08 62.80 -14.79
N ASP A 508 21.56 62.71 -13.57
CA ASP A 508 22.14 61.87 -12.53
C ASP A 508 22.12 60.37 -12.94
N TYR A 509 23.24 59.68 -12.75
CA TYR A 509 23.38 58.25 -13.04
C TYR A 509 22.37 57.41 -12.25
N ASP A 510 22.05 57.83 -11.03
CA ASP A 510 21.13 57.10 -10.16
C ASP A 510 19.70 57.09 -10.70
N LEU A 511 19.29 58.11 -11.47
CA LEU A 511 17.97 58.14 -12.10
C LEU A 511 17.84 57.06 -13.19
N LEU A 512 18.90 56.83 -13.97
CA LEU A 512 18.91 55.82 -15.01
C LEU A 512 19.02 54.39 -14.45
N ILE A 513 19.79 54.19 -13.38
CA ILE A 513 19.94 52.87 -12.74
C ILE A 513 18.67 52.45 -11.99
N ARG A 514 17.95 53.38 -11.35
CA ARG A 514 16.67 53.12 -10.67
C ARG A 514 15.64 52.50 -11.63
N ARG A 515 15.51 53.01 -12.86
CA ARG A 515 14.61 52.44 -13.88
C ARG A 515 15.01 51.06 -14.36
N GLU A 516 16.31 50.83 -14.58
CA GLU A 516 16.82 49.52 -15.00
C GLU A 516 16.53 48.46 -13.92
N ASN A 517 16.75 48.83 -12.66
CA ASN A 517 16.41 48.01 -11.50
C ASN A 517 14.89 47.83 -11.39
N GLN A 518 14.08 48.87 -11.56
CA GLN A 518 12.61 48.76 -11.49
C GLN A 518 12.02 47.89 -12.62
N ARG A 519 12.61 47.90 -13.84
CA ARG A 519 12.23 46.98 -14.92
C ARG A 519 12.62 45.54 -14.61
N ARG A 520 13.80 45.34 -14.01
CA ARG A 520 14.25 44.03 -13.54
C ARG A 520 13.32 43.50 -12.45
N TYR A 521 13.02 44.32 -11.44
CA TYR A 521 12.06 44.01 -10.38
C TYR A 521 10.65 43.74 -10.90
N ARG A 522 10.14 44.51 -11.86
CA ARG A 522 8.81 44.24 -12.46
C ARG A 522 8.78 42.93 -13.23
N ARG A 523 9.82 42.64 -14.04
CA ARG A 523 9.91 41.36 -14.78
C ARG A 523 10.00 40.18 -13.83
N MET A 524 10.80 40.31 -12.76
CA MET A 524 10.89 39.30 -11.74
C MET A 524 9.60 39.16 -10.94
N ALA A 525 8.99 40.26 -10.51
CA ALA A 525 7.74 40.23 -9.76
C ALA A 525 6.65 39.50 -10.54
N VAL A 526 6.50 39.77 -11.85
CA VAL A 526 5.57 39.04 -12.71
C VAL A 526 5.87 37.53 -12.71
N ILE A 527 7.13 37.13 -12.91
CA ILE A 527 7.52 35.71 -12.92
C ILE A 527 7.29 35.07 -11.53
N THR A 528 7.68 35.74 -10.45
CA THR A 528 7.48 35.28 -9.07
C THR A 528 5.99 35.13 -8.76
N THR A 529 5.14 36.06 -9.18
CA THR A 529 3.69 35.98 -9.02
C THR A 529 3.12 34.77 -9.76
N PHE A 530 3.53 34.53 -11.01
CA PHE A 530 3.12 33.32 -11.74
C PHE A 530 3.60 32.03 -11.07
N SER A 531 4.83 32.00 -10.54
CA SER A 531 5.34 30.85 -9.79
C SER A 531 4.58 30.60 -8.49
N ILE A 532 4.22 31.66 -7.74
CA ILE A 532 3.42 31.55 -6.51
C ILE A 532 2.00 31.08 -6.80
N ILE A 533 1.36 31.59 -7.87
CA ILE A 533 0.03 31.12 -8.29
C ILE A 533 0.07 29.64 -8.69
N GLY A 534 1.10 29.22 -9.45
CA GLY A 534 1.30 27.81 -9.80
C GLY A 534 1.48 26.91 -8.57
N MET A 535 2.23 27.37 -7.57
CA MET A 535 2.38 26.67 -6.29
C MET A 535 1.07 26.61 -5.50
N GLY A 536 0.31 27.70 -5.43
CA GLY A 536 -0.97 27.75 -4.72
C GLY A 536 -2.03 26.83 -5.35
N PHE A 537 -2.17 26.87 -6.68
CA PHE A 537 -3.07 25.98 -7.41
C PHE A 537 -2.72 24.50 -7.19
N SER A 538 -1.43 24.18 -7.18
CA SER A 538 -0.94 22.82 -6.91
C SER A 538 -1.22 22.37 -5.47
N LEU A 539 -1.03 23.25 -4.49
CA LEU A 539 -1.36 22.94 -3.10
C LEU A 539 -2.87 22.70 -2.92
N THR A 540 -3.71 23.47 -3.62
CA THR A 540 -5.16 23.25 -3.61
C THR A 540 -5.54 21.91 -4.24
N LEU A 541 -4.96 21.55 -5.39
CA LEU A 541 -5.19 20.24 -6.02
C LEU A 541 -4.70 19.09 -5.14
N ALA A 542 -3.53 19.23 -4.51
CA ALA A 542 -3.00 18.26 -3.55
C ALA A 542 -3.94 18.07 -2.36
N THR A 543 -4.53 19.17 -1.87
CA THR A 543 -5.49 19.14 -0.75
C THR A 543 -6.79 18.46 -1.18
N ILE A 544 -7.31 18.76 -2.37
CA ILE A 544 -8.50 18.11 -2.92
C ILE A 544 -8.26 16.61 -3.10
N ALA A 545 -7.10 16.22 -3.64
CA ALA A 545 -6.73 14.82 -3.82
C ALA A 545 -6.57 14.10 -2.47
N TYR A 546 -5.96 14.75 -1.48
CA TYR A 546 -5.86 14.21 -0.12
C TYR A 546 -7.23 13.96 0.50
N LEU A 547 -8.14 14.93 0.42
CA LEU A 547 -9.49 14.79 0.96
C LEU A 547 -10.29 13.70 0.21
N ALA A 548 -10.11 13.58 -1.11
CA ALA A 548 -10.76 12.54 -1.91
C ALA A 548 -10.23 11.13 -1.60
N SER A 549 -8.92 11.00 -1.41
CA SER A 549 -8.27 9.72 -1.05
C SER A 549 -8.72 9.26 0.35
N GLN A 550 -8.78 10.17 1.33
CA GLN A 550 -9.32 9.83 2.66
C GLN A 550 -10.80 9.42 2.63
N ASP A 551 -11.63 10.07 1.81
CA ASP A 551 -13.06 9.72 1.68
C ASP A 551 -13.24 8.36 0.99
N ALA A 552 -12.40 8.02 0.02
CA ALA A 552 -12.42 6.72 -0.66
C ALA A 552 -12.05 5.56 0.29
N GLU A 553 -10.98 5.73 1.08
CA GLU A 553 -10.56 4.68 2.03
C GLU A 553 -11.60 4.48 3.13
N GLN A 554 -12.20 5.55 3.66
CA GLN A 554 -13.29 5.43 4.63
C GLN A 554 -14.51 4.71 4.07
N ARG A 555 -14.91 4.99 2.83
CA ARG A 555 -16.03 4.29 2.18
C ARG A 555 -15.72 2.80 1.98
N ARG A 556 -14.48 2.45 1.64
CA ARG A 556 -14.06 1.06 1.48
C ARG A 556 -14.08 0.31 2.80
N GLN A 557 -13.50 0.88 3.86
CA GLN A 557 -13.53 0.29 5.19
C GLN A 557 -14.97 0.12 5.71
N GLN A 558 -15.86 1.08 5.44
CA GLN A 558 -17.28 0.97 5.78
C GLN A 558 -17.96 -0.18 5.03
N ALA A 559 -17.64 -0.41 3.76
CA ALA A 559 -18.18 -1.52 2.98
C ALA A 559 -17.68 -2.87 3.51
N GLU A 560 -16.38 -3.00 3.78
CA GLU A 560 -15.78 -4.23 4.34
C GLU A 560 -16.34 -4.56 5.73
N ASN A 561 -16.50 -3.56 6.61
CA ASN A 561 -17.08 -3.78 7.95
C ASN A 561 -18.58 -4.12 7.88
N LEU A 562 -19.33 -3.53 6.93
CA LEU A 562 -20.73 -3.88 6.72
C LEU A 562 -20.85 -5.32 6.21
N LEU A 563 -19.97 -5.75 5.32
CA LEU A 563 -19.90 -7.13 4.85
C LEU A 563 -19.57 -8.09 6.00
N GLU A 564 -18.63 -7.73 6.89
CA GLU A 564 -18.34 -8.51 8.09
C GLU A 564 -19.57 -8.70 8.98
N PHE A 565 -20.31 -7.63 9.26
CA PHE A 565 -21.57 -7.70 10.02
C PHE A 565 -22.64 -8.55 9.30
N MET A 566 -22.82 -8.34 7.99
CA MET A 566 -23.83 -9.03 7.19
C MET A 566 -23.55 -10.53 7.06
N VAL A 567 -22.29 -10.92 7.02
CA VAL A 567 -21.88 -12.29 6.75
C VAL A 567 -21.62 -13.08 8.04
N GLY A 568 -21.09 -12.45 9.08
CA GLY A 568 -20.87 -13.04 10.40
C GLY A 568 -22.08 -12.91 11.31
N ASP A 569 -22.24 -11.72 11.91
CA ASP A 569 -23.21 -11.46 12.99
C ASP A 569 -24.67 -11.72 12.57
N LEU A 570 -25.03 -11.31 11.35
CA LEU A 570 -26.38 -11.48 10.84
C LEU A 570 -26.68 -12.96 10.56
N ARG A 571 -25.69 -13.74 10.13
CA ARG A 571 -25.85 -15.19 9.94
C ARG A 571 -26.15 -15.89 11.26
N GLU A 572 -25.35 -15.65 12.30
CA GLU A 572 -25.55 -16.27 13.61
C GLU A 572 -26.94 -16.00 14.17
N SER A 573 -27.51 -14.84 13.82
CA SER A 573 -28.86 -14.44 14.23
C SER A 573 -29.97 -15.06 13.37
N LEU A 574 -29.75 -15.28 12.07
CA LEU A 574 -30.78 -15.71 11.11
C LEU A 574 -30.79 -17.23 10.83
N GLU A 575 -29.65 -17.91 10.94
CA GLU A 575 -29.53 -19.36 10.71
C GLU A 575 -30.45 -20.18 11.64
N PRO A 576 -30.57 -19.89 12.95
CA PRO A 576 -31.52 -20.57 13.83
C PRO A 576 -32.99 -20.33 13.46
N LEU A 577 -33.29 -19.25 12.74
CA LEU A 577 -34.64 -18.86 12.33
C LEU A 577 -35.06 -19.51 11.00
N GLY A 578 -34.17 -20.25 10.34
CA GLY A 578 -34.45 -20.93 9.07
C GLY A 578 -34.66 -20.00 7.87
N GLN A 579 -34.22 -18.73 7.95
CA GLN A 579 -34.38 -17.74 6.87
C GLN A 579 -33.30 -17.85 5.80
N LEU A 580 -33.26 -19.00 5.14
CA LEU A 580 -32.29 -19.33 4.09
C LEU A 580 -32.24 -18.32 2.93
N HIS A 581 -33.39 -17.82 2.48
CA HIS A 581 -33.44 -16.87 1.35
C HIS A 581 -32.74 -15.54 1.68
N VAL A 582 -32.86 -15.07 2.93
CA VAL A 582 -32.27 -13.78 3.32
C VAL A 582 -30.75 -13.91 3.39
N LEU A 583 -30.25 -15.07 3.84
CA LEU A 583 -28.83 -15.39 3.83
C LEU A 583 -28.27 -15.48 2.40
N GLU A 584 -29.06 -16.01 1.46
CA GLU A 584 -28.70 -16.07 0.03
C GLU A 584 -28.60 -14.67 -0.59
N ASP A 585 -29.60 -13.81 -0.40
CA ASP A 585 -29.59 -12.43 -0.92
C ASP A 585 -28.37 -11.64 -0.40
N VAL A 586 -28.03 -11.84 0.88
CA VAL A 586 -26.86 -11.22 1.51
C VAL A 586 -25.56 -11.74 0.92
N ALA A 587 -25.46 -13.05 0.71
CA ALA A 587 -24.28 -13.67 0.13
C ALA A 587 -24.06 -13.26 -1.33
N ASP A 588 -25.13 -13.16 -2.12
CA ASP A 588 -25.09 -12.67 -3.51
C ASP A 588 -24.64 -11.22 -3.59
N GLN A 589 -25.15 -10.36 -2.71
CA GLN A 589 -24.73 -8.96 -2.64
C GLN A 589 -23.25 -8.82 -2.26
N ALA A 590 -22.76 -9.67 -1.36
CA ALA A 590 -21.35 -9.72 -0.99
C ALA A 590 -20.47 -10.19 -2.17
N MET A 591 -20.91 -11.20 -2.92
CA MET A 591 -20.19 -11.67 -4.11
C MET A 591 -20.18 -10.64 -5.25
N ASP A 592 -21.27 -9.88 -5.45
CA ASP A 592 -21.31 -8.79 -6.43
C ASP A 592 -20.27 -7.70 -6.11
N TYR A 593 -20.08 -7.37 -4.83
CA TYR A 593 -19.00 -6.46 -4.40
C TYR A 593 -17.62 -7.03 -4.76
N PHE A 594 -17.31 -8.27 -4.35
CA PHE A 594 -16.00 -8.88 -4.62
C PHE A 594 -15.72 -9.12 -6.11
N SER A 595 -16.76 -9.26 -6.94
CA SER A 595 -16.60 -9.38 -8.40
C SER A 595 -16.10 -8.10 -9.08
N LYS A 596 -16.30 -6.94 -8.43
CA LYS A 596 -15.97 -5.61 -8.98
C LYS A 596 -14.60 -5.10 -8.54
N VAL A 597 -13.98 -5.74 -7.55
CA VAL A 597 -12.70 -5.33 -6.96
C VAL A 597 -11.63 -6.35 -7.34
N GLN A 598 -10.48 -5.90 -7.85
CA GLN A 598 -9.37 -6.80 -8.18
C GLN A 598 -8.62 -7.23 -6.91
N ASP A 599 -8.05 -8.44 -6.92
CA ASP A 599 -7.32 -9.00 -5.77
C ASP A 599 -6.10 -8.14 -5.37
N SER A 600 -5.43 -7.48 -6.34
CA SER A 600 -4.32 -6.55 -6.08
C SER A 600 -4.71 -5.30 -5.30
N ASP A 601 -6.00 -4.94 -5.37
CA ASP A 601 -6.51 -3.71 -4.80
C ASP A 601 -7.10 -3.98 -3.40
N MET A 602 -7.26 -5.24 -2.97
CA MET A 602 -7.84 -5.61 -1.68
C MET A 602 -6.79 -5.69 -0.57
N THR A 603 -7.21 -5.35 0.65
CA THR A 603 -6.40 -5.62 1.85
C THR A 603 -6.36 -7.12 2.14
N THR A 604 -5.39 -7.57 2.95
CA THR A 604 -5.37 -8.95 3.49
C THR A 604 -6.68 -9.31 4.20
N LEU A 605 -7.28 -8.33 4.90
CA LEU A 605 -8.59 -8.49 5.54
C LEU A 605 -9.70 -8.70 4.51
N GLY A 606 -9.73 -7.91 3.43
CA GLY A 606 -10.71 -8.06 2.34
C GLY A 606 -10.62 -9.42 1.64
N LEU A 607 -9.40 -9.92 1.39
CA LEU A 607 -9.17 -11.25 0.84
C LEU A 607 -9.65 -12.36 1.81
N ALA A 608 -9.36 -12.23 3.10
CA ALA A 608 -9.85 -13.15 4.12
C ALA A 608 -11.38 -13.11 4.23
N GLN A 609 -12.01 -11.94 4.15
CA GLN A 609 -13.46 -11.79 4.15
C GLN A 609 -14.09 -12.48 2.94
N ARG A 610 -13.52 -12.33 1.74
CA ARG A 610 -13.99 -13.02 0.52
C ARG A 610 -14.02 -14.53 0.70
N ALA A 611 -12.96 -15.12 1.25
CA ALA A 611 -12.91 -16.56 1.53
C ALA A 611 -14.00 -16.99 2.55
N ARG A 612 -14.30 -16.17 3.56
CA ARG A 612 -15.43 -16.43 4.48
C ARG A 612 -16.78 -16.39 3.77
N VAL A 613 -17.03 -15.37 2.94
CA VAL A 613 -18.27 -15.26 2.15
C VAL A 613 -18.50 -16.50 1.29
N LEU A 614 -17.46 -16.97 0.61
CA LEU A 614 -17.51 -18.19 -0.21
C LEU A 614 -17.87 -19.44 0.63
N THR A 615 -17.33 -19.57 1.84
CA THR A 615 -17.75 -20.62 2.79
C THR A 615 -19.24 -20.50 3.15
N HIS A 616 -19.75 -19.30 3.34
CA HIS A 616 -21.19 -19.12 3.62
C HIS A 616 -22.07 -19.47 2.42
N VAL A 617 -21.70 -19.05 1.21
CA VAL A 617 -22.36 -19.47 -0.03
C VAL A 617 -22.41 -20.99 -0.12
N GLY A 618 -21.28 -21.65 0.16
CA GLY A 618 -21.21 -23.12 0.20
C GLY A 618 -22.19 -23.72 1.21
N SER A 619 -22.27 -23.15 2.43
CA SER A 619 -23.16 -23.65 3.48
C SER A 619 -24.64 -23.50 3.16
N ILE A 620 -25.04 -22.38 2.55
CA ILE A 620 -26.43 -22.14 2.11
C ILE A 620 -26.81 -23.13 1.02
N ARG A 621 -25.93 -23.31 0.01
CA ARG A 621 -26.13 -24.29 -1.06
C ARG A 621 -26.25 -25.71 -0.52
N LEU A 622 -25.45 -26.06 0.48
CA LEU A 622 -25.52 -27.36 1.15
C LEU A 622 -26.87 -27.56 1.85
N GLN A 623 -27.39 -26.55 2.55
CA GLN A 623 -28.72 -26.60 3.17
C GLN A 623 -29.85 -26.68 2.13
N GLN A 624 -29.64 -26.14 0.92
CA GLN A 624 -30.55 -26.28 -0.22
C GLN A 624 -30.38 -27.60 -0.99
N LEU A 625 -29.51 -28.51 -0.52
CA LEU A 625 -29.18 -29.79 -1.17
C LEU A 625 -28.52 -29.63 -2.55
N GLN A 626 -27.92 -28.46 -2.83
CA GLN A 626 -27.16 -28.16 -4.04
C GLN A 626 -25.68 -28.52 -3.85
N TYR A 627 -25.40 -29.82 -3.75
CA TYR A 627 -24.09 -30.29 -3.30
C TYR A 627 -22.92 -29.92 -4.23
N ASP A 628 -23.09 -29.98 -5.54
CA ASP A 628 -22.03 -29.62 -6.50
C ASP A 628 -21.64 -28.14 -6.37
N GLY A 629 -22.65 -27.25 -6.35
CA GLY A 629 -22.43 -25.82 -6.16
C GLY A 629 -21.87 -25.47 -4.78
N ALA A 630 -22.17 -26.28 -3.75
CA ALA A 630 -21.56 -26.15 -2.44
C ALA A 630 -20.06 -26.51 -2.46
N VAL A 631 -19.71 -27.64 -3.09
CA VAL A 631 -18.31 -28.08 -3.25
C VAL A 631 -17.49 -27.03 -3.98
N ASP A 632 -18.00 -26.48 -5.09
CA ASP A 632 -17.30 -25.44 -5.86
C ASP A 632 -16.99 -24.20 -5.01
N ALA A 633 -17.99 -23.72 -4.26
CA ALA A 633 -17.85 -22.54 -3.40
C ALA A 633 -16.84 -22.79 -2.26
N PHE A 634 -16.90 -23.94 -1.61
CA PHE A 634 -15.95 -24.30 -0.56
C PHE A 634 -14.52 -24.51 -1.09
N GLN A 635 -14.37 -25.04 -2.30
CA GLN A 635 -13.05 -25.19 -2.94
C GLN A 635 -12.45 -23.84 -3.31
N GLU A 636 -13.25 -22.89 -3.82
CA GLU A 636 -12.78 -21.52 -4.07
C GLU A 636 -12.39 -20.85 -2.74
N ALA A 637 -13.20 -21.01 -1.68
CA ALA A 637 -12.86 -20.52 -0.34
C ALA A 637 -11.50 -21.08 0.15
N TYR A 638 -11.28 -22.38 -0.05
CA TYR A 638 -10.01 -23.03 0.28
C TYR A 638 -8.83 -22.46 -0.50
N GLN A 639 -8.96 -22.29 -1.83
CA GLN A 639 -7.89 -21.74 -2.66
C GLN A 639 -7.46 -20.36 -2.16
N ARG A 640 -8.42 -19.48 -1.85
CA ARG A 640 -8.12 -18.14 -1.35
C ARG A 640 -7.50 -18.15 0.04
N ALA A 641 -8.01 -18.99 0.95
CA ALA A 641 -7.41 -19.13 2.26
C ALA A 641 -5.99 -19.73 2.19
N ALA A 642 -5.73 -20.65 1.25
CA ALA A 642 -4.40 -21.22 1.04
C ALA A 642 -3.40 -20.19 0.49
N GLU A 643 -3.81 -19.37 -0.49
CA GLU A 643 -3.00 -18.25 -1.00
C GLU A 643 -2.59 -17.28 0.13
N LEU A 644 -3.50 -16.98 1.06
CA LEU A 644 -3.21 -16.12 2.21
C LEU A 644 -2.20 -16.74 3.18
N VAL A 645 -2.30 -18.04 3.45
CA VAL A 645 -1.32 -18.76 4.30
C VAL A 645 0.06 -18.85 3.61
N GLU A 646 0.12 -18.90 2.28
CA GLU A 646 1.39 -18.85 1.55
C GLU A 646 2.06 -17.47 1.65
N LEU A 647 1.27 -16.40 1.71
CA LEU A 647 1.74 -15.03 1.89
C LEU A 647 2.20 -14.74 3.33
N ASP A 648 1.40 -15.16 4.33
CA ASP A 648 1.73 -15.04 5.74
C ASP A 648 1.39 -16.32 6.51
N GLY A 649 2.33 -17.27 6.47
CA GLY A 649 2.21 -18.54 7.19
C GLY A 649 2.46 -18.43 8.70
N THR A 650 2.70 -17.22 9.24
CA THR A 650 2.94 -17.02 10.68
C THR A 650 1.69 -16.63 11.45
N ASP A 651 0.61 -16.25 10.76
CA ASP A 651 -0.67 -15.94 11.38
C ASP A 651 -1.52 -17.22 11.58
N PRO A 652 -1.73 -17.68 12.83
CA PRO A 652 -2.55 -18.85 13.10
C PRO A 652 -4.03 -18.64 12.68
N GLN A 653 -4.51 -17.41 12.58
CA GLN A 653 -5.89 -17.14 12.17
C GLN A 653 -6.14 -17.47 10.69
N LEU A 654 -5.14 -17.23 9.83
CA LEU A 654 -5.21 -17.61 8.41
C LEU A 654 -5.17 -19.13 8.24
N LEU A 655 -4.35 -19.81 9.05
CA LEU A 655 -4.29 -21.27 9.05
C LEU A 655 -5.61 -21.89 9.54
N PHE A 656 -6.23 -21.29 10.57
CA PHE A 656 -7.55 -21.69 11.06
C PHE A 656 -8.62 -21.53 9.98
N GLN A 657 -8.64 -20.39 9.29
CA GLN A 657 -9.58 -20.14 8.21
C GLN A 657 -9.44 -21.14 7.06
N ARG A 658 -8.21 -21.49 6.68
CA ARG A 658 -7.96 -22.54 5.69
C ARG A 658 -8.50 -23.89 6.18
N GLY A 659 -8.28 -24.25 7.44
CA GLY A 659 -8.81 -25.48 8.04
C GLY A 659 -10.34 -25.54 7.98
N GLN A 660 -11.03 -24.44 8.28
CA GLN A 660 -12.49 -24.36 8.15
C GLN A 660 -12.96 -24.67 6.72
N ALA A 661 -12.30 -24.13 5.69
CA ALA A 661 -12.63 -24.44 4.30
C ALA A 661 -12.37 -25.92 3.97
N GLU A 662 -11.24 -26.49 4.41
CA GLU A 662 -10.91 -27.92 4.21
C GLU A 662 -11.98 -28.85 4.82
N TYR A 663 -12.47 -28.53 6.03
CA TYR A 663 -13.57 -29.27 6.67
C TYR A 663 -14.83 -29.26 5.81
N TRP A 664 -15.27 -28.08 5.37
CA TRP A 664 -16.53 -27.93 4.64
C TRP A 664 -16.50 -28.57 3.25
N VAL A 665 -15.37 -28.53 2.54
CA VAL A 665 -15.23 -29.30 1.28
C VAL A 665 -15.38 -30.80 1.55
N GLY A 666 -14.76 -31.30 2.61
CA GLY A 666 -14.87 -32.71 3.01
C GLY A 666 -16.30 -33.11 3.39
N PHE A 667 -17.00 -32.24 4.13
CA PHE A 667 -18.37 -32.45 4.56
C PHE A 667 -19.36 -32.43 3.39
N ALA A 668 -19.20 -31.51 2.43
CA ALA A 668 -20.03 -31.50 1.22
C ALA A 668 -19.85 -32.77 0.39
N ASN A 669 -18.64 -33.31 0.29
CA ASN A 669 -18.38 -34.60 -0.37
C ASN A 669 -18.97 -35.79 0.40
N TRP A 670 -18.99 -35.70 1.74
CA TRP A 670 -19.56 -36.72 2.60
C TRP A 670 -21.06 -36.87 2.37
N GLU A 671 -21.79 -35.76 2.28
CA GLU A 671 -23.23 -35.75 2.01
C GLU A 671 -23.57 -36.35 0.63
N GLN A 672 -22.66 -36.22 -0.34
CA GLN A 672 -22.78 -36.87 -1.65
C GLN A 672 -22.40 -38.36 -1.66
N GLY A 673 -21.86 -38.89 -0.55
CA GLY A 673 -21.31 -40.25 -0.47
C GLY A 673 -19.94 -40.43 -1.17
N ASN A 674 -19.26 -39.34 -1.53
CA ASN A 674 -17.92 -39.37 -2.13
C ASN A 674 -16.83 -39.53 -1.06
N PHE A 675 -16.80 -40.71 -0.43
CA PHE A 675 -15.93 -41.00 0.72
C PHE A 675 -14.43 -40.94 0.42
N SER A 676 -14.02 -41.08 -0.86
CA SER A 676 -12.61 -40.91 -1.25
C SER A 676 -12.19 -39.45 -1.13
N ALA A 677 -12.96 -38.53 -1.72
CA ALA A 677 -12.67 -37.11 -1.62
C ALA A 677 -12.83 -36.60 -0.18
N THR A 678 -13.86 -37.06 0.55
CA THR A 678 -14.02 -36.76 1.97
C THR A 678 -12.77 -37.11 2.78
N ARG A 679 -12.17 -38.29 2.53
CA ARG A 679 -10.94 -38.70 3.21
C ARG A 679 -9.80 -37.71 2.98
N ASP A 680 -9.56 -37.35 1.72
CA ASP A 680 -8.45 -36.48 1.34
C ASP A 680 -8.59 -35.09 1.99
N TRP A 681 -9.80 -34.53 2.02
CA TRP A 681 -10.06 -33.22 2.59
C TRP A 681 -10.04 -33.21 4.12
N TRP A 682 -10.67 -34.20 4.78
CA TRP A 682 -10.63 -34.27 6.24
C TRP A 682 -9.25 -34.65 6.79
N GLN A 683 -8.44 -35.38 6.02
CA GLN A 683 -7.04 -35.59 6.38
C GLN A 683 -6.22 -34.29 6.29
N ARG A 684 -6.49 -33.41 5.31
CA ARG A 684 -5.88 -32.07 5.25
C ARG A 684 -6.32 -31.22 6.44
N TYR A 685 -7.62 -31.19 6.73
CA TYR A 685 -8.16 -30.48 7.88
C TYR A 685 -7.49 -30.92 9.18
N LEU A 686 -7.38 -32.24 9.44
CA LEU A 686 -6.69 -32.75 10.63
C LEU A 686 -5.22 -32.28 10.68
N ALA A 687 -4.49 -32.36 9.56
CA ALA A 687 -3.10 -31.89 9.50
C ALA A 687 -2.97 -30.37 9.73
N THR A 688 -3.90 -29.57 9.20
CA THR A 688 -3.97 -28.12 9.41
C THR A 688 -4.27 -27.80 10.88
N SER A 689 -5.21 -28.50 11.50
CA SER A 689 -5.54 -28.36 12.92
C SER A 689 -4.38 -28.76 13.84
N GLU A 690 -3.65 -29.83 13.52
CA GLU A 690 -2.41 -30.19 14.22
C GLU A 690 -1.32 -29.11 14.03
N GLY A 691 -1.27 -28.49 12.85
CA GLY A 691 -0.41 -27.34 12.57
C GLY A 691 -0.71 -26.13 13.44
N LEU A 692 -1.99 -25.84 13.73
CA LEU A 692 -2.40 -24.77 14.66
C LEU A 692 -1.82 -24.99 16.06
N LEU A 693 -1.84 -26.23 16.57
CA LEU A 693 -1.27 -26.55 17.89
C LEU A 693 0.22 -26.27 17.99
N ALA A 694 0.97 -26.24 16.88
CA ALA A 694 2.39 -25.89 16.92
C ALA A 694 2.63 -24.43 17.37
N PHE A 695 1.67 -23.53 17.14
CA PHE A 695 1.75 -22.13 17.56
C PHE A 695 1.48 -21.95 19.06
N ALA A 696 0.55 -22.74 19.62
CA ALA A 696 0.17 -22.71 21.03
C ALA A 696 -0.38 -24.09 21.45
N PRO A 697 0.48 -24.97 21.98
CA PRO A 697 0.12 -26.37 22.26
C PRO A 697 -0.98 -26.58 23.30
N SER A 698 -1.28 -25.55 24.11
CA SER A 698 -2.30 -25.59 25.16
C SER A 698 -3.50 -24.70 24.86
N ASN A 699 -3.69 -24.26 23.61
CA ASN A 699 -4.86 -23.46 23.24
C ASN A 699 -6.11 -24.37 23.18
N PRO A 700 -7.15 -24.13 24.01
CA PRO A 700 -8.31 -25.01 24.07
C PRO A 700 -9.13 -25.03 22.77
N ASP A 701 -9.17 -23.94 22.02
CA ASP A 701 -9.91 -23.89 20.75
C ASP A 701 -9.21 -24.72 19.67
N TRP A 702 -7.87 -24.71 19.62
CA TRP A 702 -7.13 -25.50 18.63
C TRP A 702 -7.09 -26.98 18.99
N LEU A 703 -7.04 -27.32 20.28
CA LEU A 703 -7.23 -28.70 20.74
C LEU A 703 -8.59 -29.24 20.31
N ARG A 704 -9.64 -28.39 20.33
CA ARG A 704 -10.98 -28.74 19.84
C ARG A 704 -10.99 -29.01 18.34
N GLU A 705 -10.32 -28.19 17.53
CA GLU A 705 -10.19 -28.42 16.08
C GLU A 705 -9.50 -29.76 15.75
N VAL A 706 -8.48 -30.17 16.53
CA VAL A 706 -7.88 -31.50 16.38
C VAL A 706 -8.84 -32.61 16.79
N GLY A 707 -9.60 -32.40 17.87
CA GLY A 707 -10.68 -33.30 18.28
C GLY A 707 -11.70 -33.52 17.17
N TYR A 708 -12.20 -32.45 16.55
CA TYR A 708 -13.10 -32.52 15.39
C TYR A 708 -12.48 -33.22 14.18
N GLY A 709 -11.18 -33.00 13.92
CA GLY A 709 -10.45 -33.72 12.88
C GLY A 709 -10.46 -35.24 13.11
N HIS A 710 -10.20 -35.69 14.34
CA HIS A 710 -10.30 -37.09 14.71
C HIS A 710 -11.73 -37.62 14.66
N HIS A 711 -12.72 -36.85 15.11
CA HIS A 711 -14.14 -37.21 15.02
C HIS A 711 -14.55 -37.54 13.59
N ASN A 712 -14.21 -36.64 12.66
CA ASN A 712 -14.54 -36.76 11.25
C ASN A 712 -13.89 -38.01 10.63
N MET A 713 -12.60 -38.23 10.91
CA MET A 713 -11.89 -39.44 10.46
C MET A 713 -12.48 -40.71 11.07
N GLY A 714 -12.89 -40.67 12.35
CA GLY A 714 -13.55 -41.75 13.05
C GLY A 714 -14.89 -42.12 12.40
N ALA A 715 -15.76 -41.12 12.21
CA ALA A 715 -17.07 -41.29 11.57
C ALA A 715 -16.93 -41.81 10.12
N LEU A 716 -15.96 -41.30 9.35
CA LEU A 716 -15.65 -41.78 8.02
C LEU A 716 -15.22 -43.25 8.02
N ALA A 717 -14.32 -43.61 8.92
CA ALA A 717 -13.81 -44.96 9.04
C ALA A 717 -14.92 -45.97 9.43
N VAL A 718 -15.89 -45.57 10.26
CA VAL A 718 -17.08 -46.40 10.56
C VAL A 718 -17.89 -46.68 9.30
N ARG A 719 -18.11 -45.66 8.45
CA ARG A 719 -18.84 -45.83 7.17
C ARG A 719 -18.08 -46.71 6.19
N THR A 720 -16.77 -46.50 6.05
CA THR A 720 -15.93 -47.29 5.13
C THR A 720 -15.50 -48.64 5.71
N ARG A 721 -16.00 -49.03 6.90
CA ARG A 721 -15.71 -50.29 7.61
C ARG A 721 -14.24 -50.49 8.03
N ASP A 722 -13.49 -49.41 8.17
CA ASP A 722 -12.14 -49.45 8.77
C ASP A 722 -12.26 -49.29 10.29
N LEU A 723 -12.57 -50.39 10.97
CA LEU A 723 -12.82 -50.37 12.42
C LEU A 723 -11.56 -50.04 13.24
N VAL A 724 -10.36 -50.29 12.68
CA VAL A 724 -9.10 -49.97 13.35
C VAL A 724 -8.94 -48.45 13.36
N LEU A 725 -8.98 -47.81 12.20
CA LEU A 725 -8.87 -46.35 12.11
C LEU A 725 -10.00 -45.66 12.89
N ALA A 726 -11.23 -46.18 12.82
CA ALA A 726 -12.36 -45.63 13.56
C ALA A 726 -12.08 -45.59 15.06
N ARG A 727 -11.67 -46.73 15.62
CA ARG A 727 -11.33 -46.86 17.04
C ARG A 727 -10.20 -45.90 17.42
N THR A 728 -9.08 -45.94 16.70
CA THR A 728 -7.91 -45.12 17.05
C THR A 728 -8.22 -43.62 16.99
N SER A 729 -9.09 -43.20 16.06
CA SER A 729 -9.50 -41.80 15.94
C SER A 729 -10.38 -41.36 17.13
N PHE A 730 -11.41 -42.13 17.47
CA PHE A 730 -12.27 -41.80 18.62
C PHE A 730 -11.56 -41.93 19.97
N GLU A 731 -10.64 -42.89 20.14
CA GLU A 731 -9.79 -42.96 21.33
C GLU A 731 -8.88 -41.74 21.46
N ARG A 732 -8.39 -41.20 20.34
CA ARG A 732 -7.58 -39.98 20.32
C ARG A 732 -8.41 -38.73 20.62
N GLU A 733 -9.60 -38.62 20.06
CA GLU A 733 -10.57 -37.57 20.37
C GLU A 733 -10.95 -37.57 21.86
N LEU A 734 -11.28 -38.75 22.41
CA LEU A 734 -11.63 -38.91 23.83
C LEU A 734 -10.50 -38.41 24.73
N ALA A 735 -9.25 -38.81 24.46
CA ALA A 735 -8.10 -38.37 25.23
C ALA A 735 -7.88 -36.84 25.17
N LEU A 736 -8.21 -36.18 24.06
CA LEU A 736 -8.12 -34.73 23.93
C LEU A 736 -9.24 -34.03 24.72
N LEU A 737 -10.47 -34.53 24.64
CA LEU A 737 -11.61 -33.98 25.38
C LEU A 737 -11.44 -34.13 26.89
N GLU A 738 -10.95 -35.29 27.36
CA GLU A 738 -10.65 -35.51 28.79
C GLU A 738 -9.51 -34.61 29.30
N GLU A 739 -8.58 -34.23 28.43
CA GLU A 739 -7.53 -33.27 28.76
C GLU A 739 -8.09 -31.84 28.85
N LEU A 740 -8.98 -31.46 27.93
CA LEU A 740 -9.68 -30.17 27.96
C LEU A 740 -10.56 -30.03 29.21
N GLU A 741 -11.29 -31.08 29.59
CA GLU A 741 -12.14 -31.09 30.79
C GLU A 741 -11.32 -30.99 32.09
N LYS A 742 -10.07 -31.48 32.12
CA LYS A 742 -9.16 -31.26 33.26
C LYS A 742 -8.70 -29.82 33.37
N GLN A 743 -8.55 -29.12 32.23
CA GLN A 743 -8.10 -27.74 32.18
C GLN A 743 -9.22 -26.76 32.53
N ASP A 744 -10.45 -27.07 32.13
CA ASP A 744 -11.65 -26.30 32.48
C ASP A 744 -12.75 -27.24 32.97
N SER A 745 -13.06 -27.13 34.27
CA SER A 745 -14.00 -28.02 34.97
C SER A 745 -15.48 -27.74 34.68
N ALA A 746 -15.82 -27.12 33.54
CA ALA A 746 -17.17 -26.82 33.11
C ALA A 746 -17.83 -28.06 32.43
N PRO A 747 -18.69 -28.84 33.11
CA PRO A 747 -19.15 -30.13 32.59
C PRO A 747 -20.04 -29.99 31.35
N LEU A 748 -20.75 -28.86 31.23
CA LEU A 748 -21.63 -28.57 30.09
C LEU A 748 -20.87 -28.28 28.79
N GLN A 749 -19.57 -28.00 28.86
CA GLN A 749 -18.79 -27.62 27.70
C GLN A 749 -18.26 -28.83 26.94
N PHE A 750 -17.71 -29.84 27.63
CA PHE A 750 -17.06 -31.00 27.00
C PHE A 750 -17.79 -32.32 27.26
N GLY A 751 -18.58 -32.41 28.34
CA GLY A 751 -19.34 -33.62 28.69
C GLY A 751 -20.21 -34.17 27.55
N PRO A 752 -20.94 -33.34 26.77
CA PRO A 752 -21.70 -33.81 25.61
C PRO A 752 -20.87 -34.57 24.58
N ASP A 753 -19.70 -34.05 24.22
CA ASP A 753 -18.82 -34.63 23.21
C ASP A 753 -18.19 -35.93 23.72
N ILE A 754 -17.73 -35.94 24.98
CA ILE A 754 -17.20 -37.16 25.64
C ILE A 754 -18.27 -38.26 25.64
N ALA A 755 -19.51 -37.92 25.99
CA ALA A 755 -20.62 -38.87 26.03
C ALA A 755 -20.99 -39.42 24.64
N ASP A 756 -20.93 -38.59 23.58
CA ASP A 756 -21.16 -39.02 22.20
C ASP A 756 -20.01 -39.90 21.68
N VAL A 757 -18.73 -39.59 22.00
CA VAL A 757 -17.57 -40.42 21.64
C VAL A 757 -17.65 -41.80 22.30
N GLN A 758 -18.07 -41.88 23.56
CA GLN A 758 -18.34 -43.15 24.23
C GLN A 758 -19.42 -43.96 23.49
N ALA A 759 -20.48 -43.31 23.02
CA ALA A 759 -21.50 -44.00 22.22
C ALA A 759 -20.96 -44.52 20.87
N TRP A 760 -20.05 -43.80 20.22
CA TRP A 760 -19.37 -44.24 19.00
C TRP A 760 -18.43 -45.42 19.23
N LEU A 761 -17.63 -45.40 20.31
CA LEU A 761 -16.78 -46.54 20.70
C LEU A 761 -17.63 -47.78 21.00
N GLY A 762 -18.80 -47.60 21.62
CA GLY A 762 -19.80 -48.65 21.80
C GLY A 762 -20.31 -49.23 20.46
N ASP A 763 -20.68 -48.37 19.50
CA ASP A 763 -21.14 -48.79 18.17
C ASP A 763 -20.03 -49.57 17.42
N ILE A 764 -18.78 -49.10 17.52
CA ILE A 764 -17.60 -49.76 16.93
C ILE A 764 -17.37 -51.13 17.58
N ALA A 765 -17.49 -51.23 18.90
CA ALA A 765 -17.39 -52.50 19.62
C ALA A 765 -18.50 -53.48 19.21
N ILE A 766 -19.73 -53.02 18.95
CA ILE A 766 -20.80 -53.84 18.36
C ILE A 766 -20.41 -54.35 16.97
N LEU A 767 -19.87 -53.47 16.11
CA LEU A 767 -19.44 -53.85 14.76
C LEU A 767 -18.27 -54.85 14.76
N ASP A 768 -17.38 -54.77 15.75
CA ASP A 768 -16.26 -55.70 15.97
C ASP A 768 -16.68 -56.97 16.74
N GLY A 769 -17.96 -57.09 17.14
CA GLY A 769 -18.51 -58.26 17.84
C GLY A 769 -18.27 -58.28 19.35
N LYS A 770 -17.65 -57.25 19.93
CA LYS A 770 -17.24 -57.14 21.34
C LYS A 770 -18.34 -56.51 22.22
N ARG A 771 -19.37 -57.30 22.55
CA ARG A 771 -20.56 -56.78 23.26
C ARG A 771 -20.35 -56.33 24.70
N PHE A 772 -19.46 -56.99 25.45
CA PHE A 772 -19.17 -56.57 26.82
C PHE A 772 -18.49 -55.20 26.85
N GLU A 773 -17.58 -54.95 25.91
CA GLU A 773 -16.95 -53.64 25.71
C GLU A 773 -17.99 -52.60 25.28
N ALA A 774 -18.90 -52.96 24.35
CA ALA A 774 -19.97 -52.07 23.95
C ALA A 774 -20.90 -51.67 25.12
N LEU A 775 -21.23 -52.62 26.00
CA LEU A 775 -22.03 -52.35 27.20
C LEU A 775 -21.35 -51.36 28.15
N ASP A 776 -20.05 -51.52 28.36
CA ASP A 776 -19.26 -50.60 29.20
C ASP A 776 -19.29 -49.17 28.65
N HIS A 777 -19.01 -49.01 27.35
CA HIS A 777 -19.09 -47.72 26.67
C HIS A 777 -20.48 -47.08 26.69
N TYR A 778 -21.55 -47.86 26.45
CA TYR A 778 -22.92 -47.34 26.53
C TYR A 778 -23.31 -46.96 27.96
N GLN A 779 -22.83 -47.69 28.96
CA GLN A 779 -23.04 -47.36 30.37
C GLN A 779 -22.34 -46.05 30.73
N GLN A 780 -21.10 -45.83 30.27
CA GLN A 780 -20.36 -44.58 30.46
C GLN A 780 -21.08 -43.41 29.78
N SER A 781 -21.45 -43.55 28.51
CA SER A 781 -22.23 -42.56 27.75
C SER A 781 -23.54 -42.22 28.45
N ARG A 782 -24.31 -43.21 28.89
CA ARG A 782 -25.58 -43.01 29.62
C ARG A 782 -25.37 -42.21 30.90
N THR A 783 -24.36 -42.58 31.70
CA THR A 783 -24.09 -41.94 32.99
C THR A 783 -23.76 -40.46 32.80
N LEU A 784 -22.91 -40.14 31.82
CA LEU A 784 -22.59 -38.74 31.47
C LEU A 784 -23.84 -37.97 31.00
N TRP A 785 -24.66 -38.57 30.14
CA TRP A 785 -25.90 -37.93 29.69
C TRP A 785 -26.92 -37.72 30.81
N GLU A 786 -27.00 -38.64 31.78
CA GLU A 786 -27.85 -38.50 32.97
C GLU A 786 -27.36 -37.37 33.88
N ASP A 787 -26.06 -37.26 34.10
CA ASP A 787 -25.45 -36.17 34.87
C ASP A 787 -25.70 -34.80 34.20
N LEU A 788 -25.54 -34.71 32.87
CA LEU A 788 -25.85 -33.50 32.10
C LEU A 788 -27.34 -33.15 32.14
N LEU A 789 -28.23 -34.15 32.06
CA LEU A 789 -29.66 -33.93 32.19
C LEU A 789 -30.05 -33.49 33.61
N ALA A 790 -29.35 -33.95 34.66
CA ALA A 790 -29.57 -33.48 36.02
C ALA A 790 -29.22 -31.99 36.18
N ILE A 791 -28.20 -31.51 35.45
CA ILE A 791 -27.82 -30.09 35.40
C ILE A 791 -28.85 -29.26 34.60
N ALA A 792 -29.35 -29.80 33.48
CA ALA A 792 -30.33 -29.13 32.63
C ALA A 792 -31.60 -29.98 32.38
N PRO A 793 -32.52 -30.11 33.37
CA PRO A 793 -33.61 -31.09 33.33
C PRO A 793 -34.62 -30.93 32.20
N ASN A 794 -34.73 -29.72 31.64
CA ASN A 794 -35.67 -29.39 30.57
C ASN A 794 -35.02 -29.42 29.17
N HIS A 795 -33.74 -29.80 29.06
CA HIS A 795 -33.04 -29.81 27.78
C HIS A 795 -33.49 -31.00 26.92
N ALA A 796 -34.33 -30.75 25.91
CA ALA A 796 -34.91 -31.80 25.06
C ALA A 796 -33.85 -32.68 24.37
N GLY A 797 -32.74 -32.07 23.94
CA GLY A 797 -31.61 -32.81 23.35
C GLY A 797 -30.96 -33.79 24.31
N PHE A 798 -30.86 -33.45 25.60
CA PHE A 798 -30.26 -34.34 26.61
C PHE A 798 -31.21 -35.49 26.96
N LYS A 799 -32.51 -35.22 27.10
CA LYS A 799 -33.54 -36.28 27.22
C LYS A 799 -33.47 -37.27 26.06
N PHE A 800 -33.30 -36.76 24.84
CA PHE A 800 -33.16 -37.58 23.65
C PHE A 800 -31.92 -38.47 23.71
N ARG A 801 -30.76 -37.91 24.10
CA ARG A 801 -29.50 -38.64 24.23
C ARG A 801 -29.53 -39.70 25.35
N VAL A 802 -30.06 -39.37 26.54
CA VAL A 802 -30.30 -40.34 27.62
C VAL A 802 -31.17 -41.50 27.13
N SER A 803 -32.30 -41.20 26.48
CA SER A 803 -33.18 -42.24 25.95
C SER A 803 -32.48 -43.13 24.92
N SER A 804 -31.58 -42.57 24.12
CA SER A 804 -30.84 -43.31 23.10
C SER A 804 -29.74 -44.18 23.70
N ALA A 805 -29.00 -43.69 24.71
CA ALA A 805 -28.01 -44.46 25.44
C ALA A 805 -28.65 -45.63 26.21
N LEU A 806 -29.78 -45.39 26.89
CA LEU A 806 -30.59 -46.44 27.53
C LEU A 806 -31.01 -47.53 26.54
N MET A 807 -31.49 -47.14 25.35
CA MET A 807 -31.89 -48.09 24.31
C MET A 807 -30.70 -48.91 23.80
N LYS A 808 -29.54 -48.28 23.56
CA LYS A 808 -28.33 -48.98 23.09
C LYS A 808 -27.82 -49.97 24.14
N GLU A 809 -27.76 -49.58 25.41
CA GLU A 809 -27.38 -50.47 26.52
C GLU A 809 -28.36 -51.65 26.64
N TYR A 810 -29.65 -51.38 26.72
CA TYR A 810 -30.69 -52.40 26.89
C TYR A 810 -30.74 -53.39 25.72
N THR A 811 -30.75 -52.90 24.47
CA THR A 811 -30.80 -53.76 23.28
C THR A 811 -29.54 -54.60 23.08
N THR A 812 -28.40 -54.13 23.60
CA THR A 812 -27.14 -54.89 23.64
C THR A 812 -27.16 -55.95 24.73
N ALA A 813 -27.63 -55.60 25.94
CA ALA A 813 -27.75 -56.51 27.06
C ALA A 813 -28.71 -57.67 26.74
N LEU A 814 -29.85 -57.37 26.09
CA LEU A 814 -30.81 -58.37 25.61
C LEU A 814 -30.17 -59.47 24.75
N ARG A 815 -29.11 -59.12 24.01
CA ARG A 815 -28.46 -59.99 23.03
C ARG A 815 -27.09 -60.49 23.48
N THR A 816 -26.79 -60.37 24.77
CA THR A 816 -25.52 -60.78 25.36
C THR A 816 -25.77 -61.88 26.39
N ILE A 817 -25.04 -62.99 26.27
CA ILE A 817 -25.09 -64.10 27.23
C ILE A 817 -24.60 -63.59 28.59
N SER A 818 -25.29 -63.98 29.66
CA SER A 818 -24.98 -63.60 31.05
C SER A 818 -25.10 -62.10 31.37
N ALA A 819 -25.57 -61.26 30.44
CA ALA A 819 -25.99 -59.90 30.74
C ALA A 819 -27.45 -59.89 31.20
N ASP A 820 -27.77 -59.05 32.19
CA ASP A 820 -29.14 -58.84 32.67
C ASP A 820 -29.72 -57.53 32.09
N PRO A 821 -30.63 -57.60 31.10
CA PRO A 821 -31.28 -56.42 30.56
C PRO A 821 -32.22 -55.81 31.60
N LYS A 822 -31.91 -54.58 32.05
CA LYS A 822 -32.69 -53.91 33.09
C LYS A 822 -33.97 -53.33 32.49
N GLU A 823 -35.12 -53.98 32.71
CA GLU A 823 -36.41 -53.55 32.15
C GLU A 823 -36.80 -52.10 32.49
N HIS A 824 -36.35 -51.60 33.65
CA HIS A 824 -36.55 -50.20 34.01
C HIS A 824 -35.90 -49.21 33.02
N GLN A 825 -34.77 -49.57 32.40
CA GLN A 825 -34.11 -48.74 31.39
C GLN A 825 -34.97 -48.58 30.12
N LEU A 826 -35.61 -49.67 29.67
CA LEU A 826 -36.53 -49.61 28.54
C LEU A 826 -37.76 -48.75 28.89
N ALA A 827 -38.33 -48.92 30.08
CA ALA A 827 -39.47 -48.12 30.54
C ALA A 827 -39.13 -46.63 30.63
N GLN A 828 -37.93 -46.29 31.13
CA GLN A 828 -37.45 -44.91 31.21
C GLN A 828 -37.21 -44.31 29.80
N ALA A 829 -36.57 -45.06 28.89
CA ALA A 829 -36.36 -44.61 27.52
C ALA A 829 -37.68 -44.35 26.79
N LEU A 830 -38.67 -45.23 26.98
CA LEU A 830 -40.01 -45.07 26.42
C LEU A 830 -40.70 -43.82 26.97
N ALA A 831 -40.65 -43.59 28.29
CA ALA A 831 -41.22 -42.41 28.92
C ALA A 831 -40.61 -41.10 28.38
N LEU A 832 -39.29 -41.04 28.27
CA LEU A 832 -38.58 -39.87 27.72
C LEU A 832 -38.93 -39.62 26.25
N ARG A 833 -38.97 -40.67 25.42
CA ARG A 833 -39.32 -40.53 24.00
C ARG A 833 -40.78 -40.16 23.78
N LYS A 834 -41.68 -40.63 24.65
CA LYS A 834 -43.09 -40.23 24.67
C LYS A 834 -43.22 -38.75 25.00
N GLU A 835 -42.54 -38.30 26.06
CA GLU A 835 -42.55 -36.89 26.44
C GLU A 835 -42.07 -36.00 25.29
N LEU A 836 -40.96 -36.37 24.63
CA LEU A 836 -40.41 -35.63 23.49
C LEU A 836 -41.36 -35.58 22.29
N SER A 837 -42.04 -36.69 21.97
CA SER A 837 -42.98 -36.75 20.85
C SER A 837 -44.30 -36.02 21.13
N GLU A 838 -44.71 -35.93 22.40
CA GLU A 838 -45.89 -35.18 22.81
C GLU A 838 -45.63 -33.67 22.90
N ALA A 839 -44.41 -33.28 23.29
CA ALA A 839 -43.98 -31.88 23.41
C ALA A 839 -43.84 -31.19 22.05
N ASP A 840 -43.35 -31.90 21.03
CA ASP A 840 -43.24 -31.42 19.65
C ASP A 840 -43.85 -32.43 18.68
N ARG A 841 -45.14 -32.23 18.38
CA ARG A 841 -45.91 -33.12 17.53
C ARG A 841 -45.58 -32.99 16.05
N ASP A 842 -44.83 -31.97 15.63
CA ASP A 842 -44.43 -31.81 14.23
C ASP A 842 -43.02 -32.40 13.99
N ASN A 843 -42.26 -32.65 15.06
CA ASN A 843 -40.96 -33.31 14.98
C ASN A 843 -41.07 -34.81 14.66
N LYS A 844 -40.95 -35.11 13.37
CA LYS A 844 -41.00 -36.46 12.80
C LYS A 844 -39.97 -37.42 13.42
N ARG A 845 -38.79 -36.92 13.82
CA ARG A 845 -37.75 -37.75 14.44
C ARG A 845 -38.21 -38.25 15.81
N HIS A 846 -38.75 -37.38 16.65
CA HIS A 846 -39.27 -37.78 17.96
C HIS A 846 -40.44 -38.76 17.85
N GLN A 847 -41.36 -38.54 16.91
CA GLN A 847 -42.44 -39.50 16.62
C GLN A 847 -41.89 -40.88 16.23
N LYS A 848 -40.95 -40.92 15.29
CA LYS A 848 -40.33 -42.16 14.80
C LYS A 848 -39.57 -42.90 15.91
N ASP A 849 -38.76 -42.20 16.69
CA ASP A 849 -37.96 -42.83 17.75
C ASP A 849 -38.84 -43.36 18.90
N PHE A 850 -39.95 -42.68 19.20
CA PHE A 850 -40.98 -43.19 20.11
C PHE A 850 -41.62 -44.48 19.56
N ILE A 851 -42.10 -44.47 18.31
CA ILE A 851 -42.69 -45.66 17.68
C ILE A 851 -41.70 -46.82 17.63
N LYS A 852 -40.42 -46.58 17.30
CA LYS A 852 -39.38 -47.62 17.30
C LYS A 852 -39.19 -48.26 18.67
N THR A 853 -39.31 -47.49 19.75
CA THR A 853 -39.25 -48.03 21.12
C THR A 853 -40.52 -48.82 21.45
N GLU A 854 -41.70 -48.37 21.06
CA GLU A 854 -42.94 -49.15 21.22
C GLU A 854 -42.92 -50.46 20.43
N LEU A 855 -42.42 -50.45 19.20
CA LEU A 855 -42.24 -51.66 18.39
C LEU A 855 -41.31 -52.67 19.08
N LEU A 856 -40.23 -52.21 19.73
CA LEU A 856 -39.36 -53.11 20.52
C LEU A 856 -40.11 -53.72 21.72
N VAL A 857 -40.92 -52.93 22.45
CA VAL A 857 -41.75 -53.41 23.57
C VAL A 857 -42.74 -54.47 23.08
N LEU A 858 -43.40 -54.22 21.95
CA LEU A 858 -44.33 -55.15 21.33
C LEU A 858 -43.64 -56.43 20.88
N GLU A 859 -42.46 -56.33 20.26
CA GLU A 859 -41.67 -57.48 19.81
C GLU A 859 -41.21 -58.34 20.99
N LEU A 860 -40.77 -57.73 22.09
CA LEU A 860 -40.43 -58.44 23.32
C LEU A 860 -41.64 -59.16 23.90
N GLY A 861 -42.81 -58.52 23.89
CA GLY A 861 -44.08 -59.14 24.31
C GLY A 861 -44.43 -60.36 23.46
N MET A 862 -44.26 -60.28 22.13
CA MET A 862 -44.45 -61.40 21.22
C MET A 862 -43.42 -62.52 21.48
N ALA A 863 -42.14 -62.18 21.62
CA ALA A 863 -41.06 -63.14 21.86
C ALA A 863 -41.24 -63.91 23.19
N ARG A 864 -41.79 -63.24 24.21
CA ARG A 864 -42.07 -63.80 25.53
C ARG A 864 -43.48 -64.41 25.65
N GLN A 865 -44.27 -64.39 24.58
CA GLN A 865 -45.65 -64.89 24.56
C GLN A 865 -46.53 -64.24 25.66
N LEU A 866 -46.32 -62.95 25.93
CA LEU A 866 -47.16 -62.20 26.86
C LEU A 866 -48.50 -61.87 26.21
N GLU A 867 -49.60 -61.95 26.94
CA GLU A 867 -50.91 -61.53 26.44
C GLU A 867 -50.97 -59.99 26.35
N ASN A 868 -51.33 -59.46 25.17
CA ASN A 868 -51.68 -58.04 24.99
C ASN A 868 -52.90 -57.95 24.04
N PRO A 869 -54.11 -57.70 24.55
CA PRO A 869 -55.32 -57.65 23.71
C PRO A 869 -55.33 -56.49 22.71
N ASN A 870 -54.50 -55.46 22.91
CA ASN A 870 -54.45 -54.27 22.07
C ASN A 870 -53.31 -54.31 21.03
N ARG A 871 -52.43 -55.34 21.06
CA ARG A 871 -51.22 -55.40 20.22
C ARG A 871 -51.53 -55.16 18.74
N GLN A 872 -52.57 -55.81 18.22
CA GLN A 872 -52.97 -55.64 16.83
C GLN A 872 -53.39 -54.19 16.51
N ALA A 873 -54.16 -53.56 17.38
CA ALA A 873 -54.61 -52.17 17.20
C ALA A 873 -53.43 -51.17 17.27
N GLU A 874 -52.50 -51.39 18.20
CA GLU A 874 -51.27 -50.60 18.35
C GLU A 874 -50.41 -50.69 17.09
N LEU A 875 -50.13 -51.91 16.61
CA LEU A 875 -49.34 -52.11 15.38
C LEU A 875 -49.97 -51.46 14.14
N LEU A 876 -51.30 -51.56 13.97
CA LEU A 876 -52.01 -50.90 12.87
C LEU A 876 -51.94 -49.37 12.98
N SER A 877 -52.03 -48.81 14.19
CA SER A 877 -51.89 -47.37 14.44
C SER A 877 -50.49 -46.87 14.10
N HIS A 878 -49.45 -47.61 14.49
CA HIS A 878 -48.06 -47.31 14.14
C HIS A 878 -47.83 -47.38 12.62
N ALA A 879 -48.35 -48.41 11.95
CA ALA A 879 -48.26 -48.54 10.50
C ALA A 879 -48.91 -47.35 9.78
N ALA A 880 -50.10 -46.91 10.22
CA ALA A 880 -50.77 -45.75 9.65
C ALA A 880 -49.96 -44.45 9.82
N THR A 881 -49.34 -44.26 10.99
CA THR A 881 -48.50 -43.09 11.28
C THR A 881 -47.21 -43.11 10.46
N LEU A 882 -46.50 -44.24 10.45
CA LEU A 882 -45.28 -44.42 9.67
C LEU A 882 -45.52 -44.32 8.16
N THR A 883 -46.67 -44.79 7.65
CA THR A 883 -47.06 -44.62 6.24
C THR A 883 -47.21 -43.14 5.89
N ARG A 884 -47.82 -42.34 6.77
CA ARG A 884 -47.95 -40.89 6.58
C ARG A 884 -46.59 -40.19 6.58
N LEU A 885 -45.72 -40.56 7.51
CA LEU A 885 -44.35 -40.02 7.58
C LEU A 885 -43.55 -40.40 6.32
N HIS A 886 -43.64 -41.65 5.88
CA HIS A 886 -42.96 -42.12 4.66
C HIS A 886 -43.44 -41.38 3.40
N ALA A 887 -44.74 -41.10 3.28
CA ALA A 887 -45.28 -40.34 2.15
C ALA A 887 -44.80 -38.88 2.10
N GLN A 888 -44.46 -38.30 3.26
CA GLN A 888 -43.90 -36.94 3.36
C GLN A 888 -42.39 -36.90 3.08
N GLU A 889 -41.67 -37.99 3.35
CA GLU A 889 -40.21 -38.13 3.24
C GLU A 889 -39.85 -39.49 2.65
N SER A 890 -40.14 -39.70 1.36
CA SER A 890 -39.95 -41.01 0.72
C SER A 890 -38.50 -41.47 0.71
N GLY A 891 -37.53 -40.55 0.84
CA GLY A 891 -36.09 -40.82 0.97
C GLY A 891 -35.60 -41.16 2.39
N ASP A 892 -36.41 -41.02 3.46
CA ASP A 892 -35.97 -41.39 4.81
C ASP A 892 -35.98 -42.92 5.00
N TRP A 893 -34.82 -43.54 4.75
CA TRP A 893 -34.60 -44.97 4.92
C TRP A 893 -34.97 -45.47 6.33
N SER A 894 -34.84 -44.63 7.35
CA SER A 894 -35.05 -45.04 8.74
C SER A 894 -36.55 -45.12 9.11
N THR A 895 -37.40 -44.35 8.42
CA THR A 895 -38.86 -44.47 8.49
C THR A 895 -39.32 -45.69 7.70
N ARG A 896 -38.76 -45.89 6.50
CA ARG A 896 -39.04 -47.09 5.68
C ARG A 896 -38.68 -48.37 6.45
N GLN A 897 -37.55 -48.40 7.14
CA GLN A 897 -37.13 -49.51 7.99
C GLN A 897 -38.16 -49.82 9.09
N ALA A 898 -38.60 -48.80 9.84
CA ALA A 898 -39.61 -48.99 10.89
C ALA A 898 -40.93 -49.52 10.33
N LEU A 899 -41.30 -49.09 9.12
CA LEU A 899 -42.52 -49.54 8.44
C LEU A 899 -42.42 -51.01 7.99
N ILE A 900 -41.25 -51.44 7.49
CA ILE A 900 -40.96 -52.86 7.20
C ILE A 900 -41.09 -53.71 8.47
N ASP A 901 -40.46 -53.28 9.56
CA ASP A 901 -40.54 -53.99 10.85
C ASP A 901 -41.97 -54.05 11.39
N THR A 902 -42.74 -52.98 11.24
CA THR A 902 -44.15 -52.92 11.66
C THR A 902 -45.00 -53.90 10.83
N HIS A 903 -44.86 -53.91 9.50
CA HIS A 903 -45.61 -54.82 8.62
C HIS A 903 -45.25 -56.29 8.86
N ARG A 904 -43.97 -56.59 9.15
CA ARG A 904 -43.55 -57.92 9.61
C ARG A 904 -44.30 -58.32 10.88
N MET A 905 -44.35 -57.45 11.89
CA MET A 905 -45.02 -57.75 13.15
C MET A 905 -46.54 -57.89 13.01
N ILE A 906 -47.20 -57.05 12.18
CA ILE A 906 -48.63 -57.20 11.88
C ILE A 906 -48.89 -58.55 11.22
N ALA A 907 -48.04 -58.96 10.28
CA ALA A 907 -48.21 -60.23 9.57
C ALA A 907 -48.11 -61.43 10.53
N LEU A 908 -47.12 -61.43 11.43
CA LEU A 908 -46.93 -62.47 12.45
C LEU A 908 -48.07 -62.50 13.48
N GLU A 909 -48.54 -61.34 13.95
CA GLU A 909 -49.66 -61.25 14.87
C GLU A 909 -50.97 -61.73 14.22
N ALA A 910 -51.26 -61.30 12.99
CA ALA A 910 -52.45 -61.71 12.25
C ALA A 910 -52.47 -63.23 12.00
N ASP A 911 -51.33 -63.84 11.66
CA ASP A 911 -51.21 -65.30 11.53
C ASP A 911 -51.51 -66.01 12.85
N SER A 912 -50.97 -65.52 13.97
CA SER A 912 -51.24 -66.08 15.31
C SER A 912 -52.72 -66.03 15.72
N LEU A 913 -53.46 -65.05 15.21
CA LEU A 913 -54.90 -64.88 15.43
C LEU A 913 -55.76 -65.62 14.38
N GLY A 914 -55.15 -66.32 13.42
CA GLY A 914 -55.84 -67.00 12.32
C GLY A 914 -56.39 -66.06 11.23
N GLN A 915 -55.97 -64.80 11.20
CA GLN A 915 -56.46 -63.76 10.29
C GLN A 915 -55.62 -63.70 9.00
N GLN A 916 -55.66 -64.78 8.22
CA GLN A 916 -54.79 -64.97 7.05
C GLN A 916 -54.86 -63.86 5.99
N SER A 917 -56.03 -63.26 5.75
CA SER A 917 -56.15 -62.16 4.79
C SER A 917 -55.30 -60.95 5.18
N GLN A 918 -55.28 -60.60 6.46
CA GLN A 918 -54.54 -59.46 6.98
C GLN A 918 -53.04 -59.75 7.06
N ALA A 919 -52.67 -61.01 7.35
CA ALA A 919 -51.29 -61.47 7.30
C ALA A 919 -50.70 -61.31 5.89
N ASN A 920 -51.43 -61.77 4.87
CA ASN A 920 -51.04 -61.66 3.47
C ASN A 920 -50.96 -60.22 2.97
N GLU A 921 -51.93 -59.37 3.35
CA GLU A 921 -51.92 -57.95 2.99
C GLU A 921 -50.69 -57.22 3.58
N SER A 922 -50.38 -57.48 4.85
CA SER A 922 -49.23 -56.86 5.52
C SER A 922 -47.91 -57.35 4.96
N MET A 923 -47.82 -58.64 4.63
CA MET A 923 -46.67 -59.22 3.92
C MET A 923 -46.45 -58.56 2.56
N ALA A 924 -47.50 -58.38 1.76
CA ALA A 924 -47.41 -57.72 0.46
C ALA A 924 -46.91 -56.27 0.57
N LYS A 925 -47.40 -55.50 1.57
CA LYS A 925 -46.94 -54.14 1.85
C LYS A 925 -45.46 -54.10 2.27
N GLY A 926 -45.04 -55.02 3.14
CA GLY A 926 -43.63 -55.15 3.54
C GLY A 926 -42.70 -55.48 2.37
N LEU A 927 -43.12 -56.37 1.47
CA LEU A 927 -42.35 -56.71 0.26
C LEU A 927 -42.27 -55.56 -0.73
N ALA A 928 -43.34 -54.79 -0.93
CA ALA A 928 -43.31 -53.61 -1.79
C ALA A 928 -42.27 -52.57 -1.32
N LEU A 929 -42.22 -52.31 0.01
CA LEU A 929 -41.22 -51.42 0.60
C LEU A 929 -39.78 -51.94 0.44
N ILE A 930 -39.60 -53.26 0.37
CA ILE A 930 -38.29 -53.88 0.09
C ILE A 930 -37.93 -53.75 -1.39
N ASP A 931 -38.88 -53.90 -2.32
CA ASP A 931 -38.62 -53.79 -3.76
C ASP A 931 -38.28 -52.37 -4.19
N GLU A 932 -38.88 -51.36 -3.55
CA GLU A 932 -38.55 -49.94 -3.74
C GLU A 932 -37.08 -49.59 -3.43
N LEU A 933 -36.31 -50.53 -2.88
CA LEU A 933 -34.88 -50.37 -2.61
C LEU A 933 -33.97 -50.72 -3.79
N SER A 934 -34.52 -51.08 -4.96
CA SER A 934 -33.71 -51.46 -6.13
C SER A 934 -32.75 -50.33 -6.54
N ASP A 935 -31.45 -50.61 -6.40
CA ASP A 935 -30.23 -49.81 -6.65
C ASP A 935 -29.57 -49.10 -5.44
N GLU A 936 -30.25 -48.90 -4.30
CA GLU A 936 -29.68 -48.16 -3.13
C GLU A 936 -29.04 -49.07 -2.04
N VAL A 937 -29.35 -50.36 -2.03
CA VAL A 937 -28.90 -51.29 -0.96
C VAL A 937 -27.38 -51.51 -0.93
N ALA A 938 -26.68 -51.15 -2.01
CA ALA A 938 -25.23 -51.34 -2.11
C ALA A 938 -24.41 -50.42 -1.17
N VAL A 939 -24.97 -49.30 -0.67
CA VAL A 939 -24.14 -48.22 -0.09
C VAL A 939 -24.30 -48.04 1.43
N ALA A 940 -25.40 -48.45 2.06
CA ALA A 940 -25.62 -48.20 3.50
C ALA A 940 -25.82 -49.49 4.30
N GLY A 941 -24.74 -49.99 4.90
CA GLY A 941 -24.70 -51.24 5.68
C GLY A 941 -25.48 -51.27 7.02
N VAL A 942 -26.65 -50.62 7.09
CA VAL A 942 -27.55 -50.53 8.25
C VAL A 942 -28.90 -51.23 8.02
N MET A 943 -29.39 -51.33 6.76
CA MET A 943 -30.66 -52.02 6.43
C MET A 943 -30.68 -53.56 6.35
N PRO A 944 -29.55 -54.31 6.29
CA PRO A 944 -29.59 -55.77 6.16
C PRO A 944 -30.47 -56.52 7.17
N ILE A 945 -30.55 -56.05 8.42
CA ILE A 945 -31.14 -56.81 9.52
C ILE A 945 -32.67 -56.80 9.45
N SER A 946 -33.30 -55.62 9.34
CA SER A 946 -34.78 -55.53 9.25
C SER A 946 -35.31 -56.20 7.98
N ILE A 947 -34.61 -56.06 6.85
CA ILE A 947 -34.96 -56.76 5.61
C ILE A 947 -34.84 -58.27 5.80
N ALA A 948 -33.75 -58.76 6.38
CA ALA A 948 -33.58 -60.19 6.66
C ALA A 948 -34.64 -60.74 7.63
N HIS A 949 -35.00 -59.99 8.68
CA HIS A 949 -36.11 -60.35 9.57
C HIS A 949 -37.43 -60.47 8.82
N ALA A 950 -37.75 -59.49 7.96
CA ALA A 950 -38.99 -59.47 7.20
C ALA A 950 -39.03 -60.62 6.19
N LEU A 951 -37.98 -60.82 5.40
CA LEU A 951 -37.89 -61.91 4.43
C LEU A 951 -38.00 -63.29 5.09
N LEU A 952 -37.35 -63.50 6.23
CA LEU A 952 -37.44 -64.76 6.98
C LEU A 952 -38.85 -65.00 7.55
N ALA A 953 -39.51 -63.96 8.07
CA ALA A 953 -40.88 -64.05 8.57
C ALA A 953 -41.88 -64.32 7.44
N PHE A 954 -41.74 -63.64 6.30
CA PHE A 954 -42.60 -63.79 5.13
C PHE A 954 -42.44 -65.16 4.45
N GLU A 955 -41.23 -65.70 4.43
CA GLU A 955 -40.96 -67.09 4.03
C GLU A 955 -41.73 -68.08 4.91
N GLN A 956 -41.66 -67.91 6.23
CA GLN A 956 -42.37 -68.77 7.18
C GLN A 956 -43.90 -68.72 6.98
N LEU A 957 -44.48 -67.54 6.76
CA LEU A 957 -45.91 -67.37 6.55
C LEU A 957 -46.39 -67.99 5.23
N GLY A 958 -45.59 -67.91 4.18
CA GLY A 958 -45.90 -68.52 2.87
C GLY A 958 -46.12 -70.04 2.95
N HIS A 959 -45.44 -70.72 3.88
CA HIS A 959 -45.61 -72.15 4.14
C HIS A 959 -46.88 -72.52 4.91
N HIS A 960 -47.45 -71.61 5.72
CA HIS A 960 -48.73 -71.83 6.41
C HIS A 960 -49.94 -71.63 5.49
N SER A 961 -49.80 -70.82 4.44
CA SER A 961 -50.88 -70.49 3.50
C SER A 961 -51.07 -71.55 2.41
N ALA A 962 -51.67 -72.69 2.75
CA ALA A 962 -52.21 -73.61 1.76
C ALA A 962 -53.56 -73.10 1.21
N TYR A 963 -53.56 -72.09 0.33
CA TYR A 963 -54.72 -71.72 -0.50
C TYR A 963 -54.29 -71.25 -1.89
N GLN A 964 -54.97 -71.79 -2.91
CA GLN A 964 -54.55 -71.88 -4.30
C GLN A 964 -54.99 -70.72 -5.22
N ASP A 965 -55.63 -69.65 -4.75
CA ASP A 965 -56.40 -68.78 -5.67
C ASP A 965 -56.12 -67.27 -5.62
N ASN A 966 -55.00 -66.79 -5.06
CA ASN A 966 -54.56 -65.41 -5.35
C ASN A 966 -53.04 -65.25 -5.33
N VAL A 967 -52.56 -64.50 -6.33
CA VAL A 967 -51.16 -64.21 -6.66
C VAL A 967 -50.51 -63.35 -5.55
N VAL A 968 -50.20 -63.96 -4.41
CA VAL A 968 -49.32 -63.33 -3.42
C VAL A 968 -47.91 -63.86 -3.66
N ARG A 969 -46.97 -62.95 -3.97
CA ARG A 969 -45.55 -63.28 -4.13
C ARG A 969 -45.06 -63.97 -2.85
N THR A 970 -44.53 -65.18 -2.98
CA THR A 970 -43.92 -65.92 -1.88
C THR A 970 -42.41 -65.68 -1.84
N VAL A 971 -41.86 -65.58 -0.64
CA VAL A 971 -40.41 -65.57 -0.40
C VAL A 971 -39.97 -67.00 -0.17
N THR A 972 -38.93 -67.47 -0.87
CA THR A 972 -38.37 -68.81 -0.66
C THR A 972 -37.17 -68.76 0.29
N ALA A 973 -36.92 -69.86 1.02
CA ALA A 973 -35.77 -69.95 1.90
C ALA A 973 -34.43 -69.73 1.15
N ASP A 974 -34.32 -70.16 -0.11
CA ASP A 974 -33.15 -69.90 -0.94
C ASP A 974 -32.95 -68.42 -1.26
N GLN A 975 -34.03 -67.65 -1.46
CA GLN A 975 -33.96 -66.19 -1.63
C GLN A 975 -33.45 -65.50 -0.36
N VAL A 976 -33.90 -65.95 0.82
CA VAL A 976 -33.41 -65.43 2.12
C VAL A 976 -31.92 -65.73 2.29
N ILE A 977 -31.48 -66.95 1.95
CA ILE A 977 -30.07 -67.33 2.02
C ILE A 977 -29.23 -66.55 1.00
N ALA A 978 -29.69 -66.37 -0.23
CA ALA A 978 -28.99 -65.61 -1.25
C ALA A 978 -28.77 -64.15 -0.82
N PHE A 979 -29.77 -63.54 -0.18
CA PHE A 979 -29.65 -62.20 0.40
C PHE A 979 -28.65 -62.16 1.57
N LEU A 980 -28.72 -63.13 2.48
CA LEU A 980 -27.89 -63.15 3.69
C LEU A 980 -26.44 -63.59 3.44
N THR A 981 -26.16 -64.42 2.44
CA THR A 981 -24.82 -64.98 2.20
C THR A 981 -23.71 -63.93 2.05
N PRO A 982 -23.85 -62.90 1.18
CA PRO A 982 -22.82 -61.86 1.06
C PRO A 982 -22.70 -60.97 2.32
N LEU A 983 -23.74 -60.92 3.15
CA LEU A 983 -23.82 -60.03 4.31
C LEU A 983 -23.33 -60.71 5.60
N ALA A 984 -23.67 -61.96 5.82
CA ALA A 984 -23.43 -62.72 7.05
C ALA A 984 -22.09 -63.47 7.06
N GLY A 985 -21.53 -63.80 5.88
CA GLY A 985 -20.29 -64.57 5.76
C GLY A 985 -19.04 -63.81 6.22
N ALA A 986 -18.96 -62.51 5.93
CA ALA A 986 -17.78 -61.66 6.16
C ALA A 986 -17.89 -60.71 7.39
N THR A 987 -19.06 -60.63 8.02
CA THR A 987 -19.33 -59.70 9.12
C THR A 987 -19.16 -60.34 10.50
N LYS A 988 -18.78 -59.56 11.51
CA LYS A 988 -18.87 -59.94 12.94
C LYS A 988 -20.21 -59.53 13.58
N GLN A 989 -21.16 -59.06 12.79
CA GLN A 989 -22.51 -58.75 13.28
C GLN A 989 -23.29 -60.04 13.55
N HIS A 990 -23.24 -60.54 14.79
CA HIS A 990 -23.87 -61.81 15.15
C HIS A 990 -25.40 -61.83 14.95
N GLN A 991 -26.10 -60.69 14.87
CA GLN A 991 -27.53 -60.65 14.52
C GLN A 991 -27.78 -61.13 13.08
N LEU A 992 -26.98 -60.68 12.11
CA LEU A 992 -27.08 -61.18 10.73
C LEU A 992 -26.72 -62.66 10.64
N GLN A 993 -25.70 -63.07 11.40
CA GLN A 993 -25.32 -64.47 11.48
C GLN A 993 -26.42 -65.33 12.13
N GLU A 994 -27.16 -64.81 13.13
CA GLU A 994 -28.32 -65.48 13.71
C GLU A 994 -29.41 -65.73 12.66
N LEU A 995 -29.75 -64.71 11.87
CA LEU A 995 -30.76 -64.83 10.82
C LEU A 995 -30.33 -65.81 9.73
N TRP A 996 -29.04 -65.84 9.44
CA TRP A 996 -28.48 -66.80 8.51
C TRP A 996 -28.55 -68.23 9.04
N VAL A 997 -28.26 -68.46 10.33
CA VAL A 997 -28.45 -69.77 11.00
C VAL A 997 -29.91 -70.22 10.89
N ARG A 998 -30.87 -69.32 11.12
CA ARG A 998 -32.30 -69.63 10.98
C ARG A 998 -32.67 -70.01 9.55
N ALA A 999 -32.21 -69.24 8.56
CA ALA A 999 -32.45 -69.52 7.14
C ALA A 999 -31.82 -70.85 6.69
N LEU A 1000 -30.59 -71.16 7.10
CA LEU A 1000 -29.90 -72.42 6.81
C LEU A 1000 -30.66 -73.64 7.37
N THR A 1001 -31.29 -73.47 8.53
CA THR A 1001 -32.07 -74.54 9.18
C THR A 1001 -33.36 -74.83 8.42
N ARG A 1002 -33.99 -73.82 7.80
CA ARG A 1002 -35.18 -73.98 6.97
C ARG A 1002 -34.93 -74.85 5.73
N VAL A 1003 -33.76 -74.74 5.10
CA VAL A 1003 -33.37 -75.55 3.93
C VAL A 1003 -32.70 -76.89 4.28
N GLY A 1004 -32.70 -77.29 5.55
CA GLY A 1004 -32.09 -78.55 6.00
C GLY A 1004 -30.55 -78.58 6.00
N ARG A 1005 -29.87 -77.42 5.89
CA ARG A 1005 -28.40 -77.29 6.00
C ARG A 1005 -27.95 -77.25 7.47
N THR A 1006 -28.39 -78.23 8.26
CA THR A 1006 -28.27 -78.25 9.72
C THR A 1006 -26.84 -78.22 10.23
N ASN A 1007 -25.90 -78.89 9.56
CA ASN A 1007 -24.48 -78.90 9.98
C ASN A 1007 -23.84 -77.52 9.89
N GLU A 1008 -24.14 -76.77 8.82
CA GLU A 1008 -23.64 -75.41 8.64
C GLU A 1008 -24.29 -74.44 9.63
N ALA A 1009 -25.61 -74.59 9.85
CA ALA A 1009 -26.35 -73.83 10.85
C ALA A 1009 -25.79 -74.05 12.26
N LEU A 1010 -25.51 -75.29 12.66
CA LEU A 1010 -24.94 -75.63 13.96
C LEU A 1010 -23.53 -75.06 14.17
N ALA A 1011 -22.66 -75.16 13.15
CA ALA A 1011 -21.32 -74.60 13.22
C ALA A 1011 -21.36 -73.09 13.49
N ARG A 1012 -22.18 -72.36 12.73
CA ARG A 1012 -22.31 -70.90 12.85
C ARG A 1012 -23.04 -70.50 14.14
N ARG A 1013 -24.05 -71.26 14.58
CA ARG A 1013 -24.71 -71.10 15.89
C ARG A 1013 -23.68 -71.17 17.03
N ASN A 1014 -22.80 -72.18 16.99
CA ASN A 1014 -21.77 -72.36 18.01
C ASN A 1014 -20.78 -71.20 18.02
N GLU A 1015 -20.37 -70.73 16.85
CA GLU A 1015 -19.48 -69.57 16.71
C GLU A 1015 -20.06 -68.33 17.41
N ILE A 1016 -21.31 -67.96 17.12
CA ILE A 1016 -21.92 -66.76 17.73
C ILE A 1016 -22.25 -66.93 19.21
N THR A 1017 -22.67 -68.12 19.62
CA THR A 1017 -22.93 -68.42 21.04
C THR A 1017 -21.63 -68.35 21.85
N ASN A 1018 -20.54 -68.91 21.34
CA ASN A 1018 -19.22 -68.84 21.98
C ASN A 1018 -18.69 -67.40 22.05
N ALA A 1019 -19.07 -66.56 21.08
CA ALA A 1019 -18.78 -65.13 21.11
C ALA A 1019 -19.73 -64.32 22.01
N GLY A 1020 -20.53 -64.99 22.86
CA GLY A 1020 -21.38 -64.37 23.87
C GLY A 1020 -22.71 -63.83 23.33
N TYR A 1021 -23.15 -64.22 22.14
CA TYR A 1021 -24.42 -63.77 21.57
C TYR A 1021 -25.61 -64.58 22.07
N LYS A 1022 -26.68 -63.89 22.48
CA LYS A 1022 -27.98 -64.48 22.84
C LYS A 1022 -29.04 -64.04 21.82
N PRO A 1023 -29.72 -64.96 21.12
CA PRO A 1023 -30.80 -64.58 20.21
C PRO A 1023 -32.02 -64.09 20.99
N LEU A 1024 -32.80 -63.19 20.39
CA LEU A 1024 -34.03 -62.67 21.00
C LEU A 1024 -35.10 -63.77 21.13
N HIS A 1025 -35.27 -64.55 20.06
CA HIS A 1025 -36.12 -65.74 20.05
C HIS A 1025 -35.26 -66.99 20.30
N PRO A 1026 -35.70 -67.97 21.12
CA PRO A 1026 -34.95 -69.21 21.30
C PRO A 1026 -34.64 -69.93 19.98
N TRP A 1027 -33.56 -70.70 19.97
CA TRP A 1027 -33.26 -71.62 18.88
C TRP A 1027 -34.34 -72.70 18.78
N SER A 1028 -34.62 -73.20 17.56
CA SER A 1028 -35.55 -74.32 17.38
C SER A 1028 -35.03 -75.59 18.07
N VAL A 1029 -35.92 -76.53 18.41
CA VAL A 1029 -35.54 -77.81 19.05
C VAL A 1029 -34.47 -78.57 18.25
N SER A 1030 -34.51 -78.50 16.91
CA SER A 1030 -33.50 -79.11 16.03
C SER A 1030 -32.09 -78.49 16.13
N LEU A 1031 -31.99 -77.35 16.81
CA LEU A 1031 -30.77 -76.61 17.10
C LEU A 1031 -30.61 -76.36 18.61
N SER A 1032 -31.32 -77.07 19.50
CA SER A 1032 -31.07 -76.94 20.94
C SER A 1032 -29.80 -77.72 21.33
N THR A 1033 -29.15 -77.32 22.42
CA THR A 1033 -28.05 -78.09 23.03
C THR A 1033 -28.54 -79.10 24.06
N ASP A 1034 -29.84 -79.13 24.35
CA ASP A 1034 -30.43 -80.03 25.34
C ASP A 1034 -30.66 -81.42 24.72
N THR A 1035 -29.59 -82.20 24.72
CA THR A 1035 -29.58 -83.64 25.00
C THR A 1035 -28.64 -83.91 26.14
#